data_AF-A0A970PIY9-F1
#
_entry.id   AF-A0A970PIY9-F1
#
_cell.length_a   1.000
_cell.length_b   1.000
_cell.length_c   1.000
_cell.angle_alpha   90.00
_cell.angle_beta   90.00
_cell.angle_gamma   90.00
#
_symmetry.space_group_name_H-M   'P 1'
#
loop_
_entity.id
_entity.type
_entity.pdbx_description
1 polymer ?
#
loop_
_entity_poly.entity_id
_entity_poly.type
_entity_poly.pdbx_seq_one_letter_code
_entity_poly.pdbx_strand_id
1 'polypeptide(L)'
;MKEGYIPKNDFRSIFFTDNSECLGRDIKSQFLGHLEYSRVKDTTNVEPWDIYYALSLTLRDRLIERWLRTQYEYRKQDVKKVYYLSMEFLMGRLLENTLINLGSVDGVYDMLREMGYNLEDIFEEEPDMGLGNGGLGRLAACFMDSLATQAYPAYGYGIRYEFGIFKQRIVQGHQVEEPDHWLKKGCPWEIQRPEITYRVRFGGRVLSEEQADGRVIHRWVDTEDVMAVAWDIPIPGYKVDNVNNLRLWQATATDEFEFDYFNNGDYVKAVEKKNLSENISKVLYPNDNVHLGRILRLKQEYFFTSATLQDIFAGFKRDHDDLNELPNKISIQLNDTHPAIAIPEMLRILIDEERLSWENAWDITKKVFSYTNHTILPEALEKWSLLLFEELLPRHLMLIYQINNHVLGEISRLYPGNIIRMRNMSIIEEGPEKSLRMAQLCMHGSHTVNGVAALHSRIIKERIFPDFYQMRPEMFQNKTNGITPRLWLRACNPLLSSLITEHIGDSWIRNLEHIQGIEKYAEDADFQDGILEAKAINKRNLARLIYRSTGVRVDHNAIFDVQIKRLHEYKRQLLNVLGTLARYWRIKEDLSADYVPRVVIFAGKAAPGYFVAKRLIKLINCIGDVINKDPDVKDRLKVIFLPNYNVSLAEKIIPAADLSQQISTAGFEASGTGNMKFALNGALTIGTLDGATVEMAEEIGEENMFIFGLTAEEVSALKQSGYDPWQYYREDAQIRQVIDSIRGDLFCPDEPGVFFPVAETLLEHGDQYLQLADFQSYLQANDLADELYRQPRAWAHKAILNIARCHKFSADRAVREYAEEIWNITPLQVSLH
;
A
#
# COMPACT_ATOMS: atom_id res chain seq x y z
N MET A 1 55.51 -11.85 -9.09
CA MET A 1 54.15 -11.42 -8.66
C MET A 1 54.35 -10.47 -7.50
N LYS A 2 53.82 -9.24 -7.57
CA LYS A 2 53.87 -8.32 -6.41
C LYS A 2 52.81 -8.78 -5.42
N GLU A 3 53.23 -9.16 -4.22
CA GLU A 3 52.32 -9.42 -3.10
C GLU A 3 51.46 -8.16 -2.84
N GLY A 4 50.15 -8.33 -2.69
CA GLY A 4 49.23 -7.27 -2.25
C GLY A 4 48.36 -6.60 -3.32
N TYR A 5 48.38 -7.01 -4.59
CA TYR A 5 47.41 -6.51 -5.59
C TYR A 5 46.25 -7.49 -5.78
N ILE A 6 45.01 -7.03 -5.56
CA ILE A 6 43.79 -7.75 -5.96
C ILE A 6 43.72 -7.70 -7.51
N PRO A 7 43.77 -8.82 -8.24
CA PRO A 7 43.70 -8.82 -9.69
C PRO A 7 42.37 -8.23 -10.17
N LYS A 8 42.40 -7.41 -11.24
CA LYS A 8 41.16 -7.09 -11.96
C LYS A 8 40.58 -8.38 -12.54
N ASN A 9 39.28 -8.62 -12.33
CA ASN A 9 38.55 -9.78 -12.85
C ASN A 9 39.05 -11.14 -12.34
N ASP A 10 39.47 -11.24 -11.07
CA ASP A 10 39.59 -12.55 -10.42
C ASP A 10 38.19 -13.14 -10.20
N PHE A 11 37.83 -14.17 -10.96
CA PHE A 11 36.50 -14.81 -10.91
C PHE A 11 36.38 -15.84 -9.77
N ARG A 12 37.38 -15.98 -8.89
CA ARG A 12 37.33 -16.94 -7.77
C ARG A 12 36.44 -16.48 -6.62
N SER A 13 36.35 -15.17 -6.36
CA SER A 13 35.37 -14.57 -5.44
C SER A 13 34.83 -13.27 -6.03
N ILE A 14 33.55 -13.01 -5.79
CA ILE A 14 32.92 -11.72 -6.10
C ILE A 14 33.15 -10.67 -5.00
N PHE A 15 33.74 -11.06 -3.86
CA PHE A 15 33.97 -10.20 -2.71
C PHE A 15 35.44 -9.81 -2.57
N PHE A 16 35.69 -8.50 -2.46
CA PHE A 16 37.03 -7.97 -2.21
C PHE A 16 37.59 -8.40 -0.84
N THR A 17 36.72 -8.69 0.12
CA THR A 17 37.06 -8.98 1.53
C THR A 17 37.49 -10.42 1.77
N ASP A 18 37.30 -11.33 0.81
CA ASP A 18 37.68 -12.75 0.96
C ASP A 18 39.20 -12.96 0.97
N ASN A 19 39.95 -11.98 0.46
CA ASN A 19 41.42 -11.97 0.49
C ASN A 19 42.00 -11.16 1.67
N SER A 20 41.17 -10.75 2.63
CA SER A 20 41.58 -9.91 3.77
C SER A 20 41.49 -10.66 5.10
N GLU A 21 42.63 -10.99 5.70
CA GLU A 21 42.74 -11.72 6.98
C GLU A 21 42.38 -10.88 8.23
N CYS A 22 42.29 -9.54 8.13
CA CYS A 22 42.21 -8.64 9.29
C CYS A 22 40.85 -7.92 9.52
N LEU A 23 39.76 -8.28 8.84
CA LEU A 23 38.47 -7.63 9.03
C LEU A 23 37.62 -8.40 10.05
N GLY A 24 37.31 -7.79 11.20
CA GLY A 24 36.31 -8.30 12.14
C GLY A 24 34.94 -8.32 11.46
N ARG A 25 34.42 -9.51 11.12
CA ARG A 25 33.14 -9.70 10.41
C ARG A 25 31.93 -9.87 11.34
N ASP A 26 32.14 -9.84 12.67
CA ASP A 26 31.04 -9.96 13.63
C ASP A 26 30.24 -8.64 13.76
N ILE A 27 28.96 -8.74 14.16
CA ILE A 27 28.05 -7.58 14.27
C ILE A 27 28.63 -6.51 15.19
N LYS A 28 29.19 -6.92 16.34
CA LYS A 28 29.62 -5.99 17.38
C LYS A 28 30.78 -5.13 16.90
N SER A 29 31.77 -5.73 16.27
CA SER A 29 32.90 -5.01 15.69
C SER A 29 32.47 -4.02 14.60
N GLN A 30 31.57 -4.43 13.69
CA GLN A 30 31.05 -3.54 12.63
C GLN A 30 30.20 -2.40 13.20
N PHE A 31 29.36 -2.70 14.17
CA PHE A 31 28.51 -1.72 14.86
C PHE A 31 29.33 -0.66 15.59
N LEU A 32 30.33 -1.06 16.38
CA LEU A 32 31.24 -0.15 17.04
C LEU A 32 32.05 0.68 16.02
N GLY A 33 32.47 0.05 14.91
CA GLY A 33 33.12 0.74 13.80
C GLY A 33 32.23 1.84 13.18
N HIS A 34 30.94 1.58 12.97
CA HIS A 34 30.04 2.63 12.46
C HIS A 34 29.79 3.74 13.50
N LEU A 35 29.73 3.44 14.79
CA LEU A 35 29.65 4.48 15.82
C LEU A 35 30.87 5.41 15.76
N GLU A 36 32.08 4.85 15.72
CA GLU A 36 33.32 5.64 15.69
C GLU A 36 33.50 6.38 14.36
N TYR A 37 33.45 5.68 13.23
CA TYR A 37 33.89 6.21 11.94
C TYR A 37 32.76 6.78 11.09
N SER A 38 31.54 6.25 11.19
CA SER A 38 30.38 6.75 10.41
C SER A 38 29.57 7.80 11.18
N ARG A 39 29.47 7.68 12.50
CA ARG A 39 28.73 8.62 13.36
C ARG A 39 29.63 9.63 14.07
N VAL A 40 30.94 9.41 14.10
CA VAL A 40 31.91 10.28 14.79
C VAL A 40 31.56 10.41 16.27
N LYS A 41 31.33 9.25 16.91
CA LYS A 41 30.91 9.15 18.30
C LYS A 41 31.96 8.44 19.15
N ASP A 42 32.05 8.87 20.39
CA ASP A 42 32.83 8.23 21.44
C ASP A 42 31.89 7.78 22.57
N THR A 43 32.45 7.14 23.59
CA THR A 43 31.66 6.58 24.70
C THR A 43 30.98 7.64 25.58
N THR A 44 31.20 8.94 25.35
CA THR A 44 30.71 10.04 26.18
C THR A 44 29.58 10.85 25.55
N ASN A 45 29.32 10.69 24.24
CA ASN A 45 28.39 11.55 23.48
C ASN A 45 27.44 10.80 22.53
N VAL A 46 27.31 9.49 22.73
CA VAL A 46 26.44 8.61 21.93
C VAL A 46 24.98 8.71 22.40
N GLU A 47 24.08 8.96 21.45
CA GLU A 47 22.64 9.10 21.68
C GLU A 47 21.86 7.93 21.04
N PRO A 48 20.60 7.65 21.44
CA PRO A 48 19.80 6.57 20.85
C PRO A 48 19.72 6.59 19.32
N TRP A 49 19.62 7.78 18.73
CA TRP A 49 19.65 7.95 17.27
C TRP A 49 20.95 7.43 16.63
N ASP A 50 22.09 7.62 17.28
CA ASP A 50 23.38 7.15 16.75
C ASP A 50 23.49 5.63 16.83
N ILE A 51 22.93 5.02 17.88
CA ILE A 51 22.80 3.56 18.01
C ILE A 51 21.92 3.00 16.89
N TYR A 52 20.73 3.57 16.67
CA TYR A 52 19.84 3.21 15.55
C TYR A 52 20.61 3.27 14.22
N TYR A 53 21.22 4.42 13.93
CA TYR A 53 21.82 4.66 12.62
C TYR A 53 23.02 3.73 12.39
N ALA A 54 23.89 3.56 13.39
CA ALA A 54 25.03 2.65 13.29
C ALA A 54 24.60 1.19 13.14
N LEU A 55 23.57 0.74 13.88
CA LEU A 55 23.04 -0.60 13.76
C LEU A 55 22.42 -0.84 12.38
N SER A 56 21.65 0.11 11.86
CA SER A 56 21.11 0.04 10.50
C SER A 56 22.21 -0.05 9.43
N LEU A 57 23.30 0.70 9.57
CA LEU A 57 24.45 0.59 8.66
C LEU A 57 25.10 -0.80 8.75
N THR A 58 25.32 -1.34 9.95
CA THR A 58 25.86 -2.70 10.14
C THR A 58 25.00 -3.76 9.45
N LEU A 59 23.68 -3.68 9.61
CA LEU A 59 22.76 -4.61 8.97
C LEU A 59 22.73 -4.41 7.45
N ARG A 60 22.75 -3.17 6.98
CA ARG A 60 22.83 -2.85 5.55
C ARG A 60 24.07 -3.45 4.91
N ASP A 61 25.24 -3.37 5.55
CA ASP A 61 26.48 -3.93 5.03
C ASP A 61 26.36 -5.46 4.84
N ARG A 62 25.70 -6.16 5.76
CA ARG A 62 25.37 -7.59 5.62
C ARG A 62 24.38 -7.87 4.50
N LEU A 63 23.39 -7.00 4.33
CA LEU A 63 22.46 -7.09 3.20
C LEU A 63 23.16 -6.87 1.88
N ILE A 64 24.13 -5.96 1.79
CA ILE A 64 24.90 -5.69 0.58
C ILE A 64 25.68 -6.93 0.15
N GLU A 65 26.31 -7.65 1.07
CA GLU A 65 27.03 -8.90 0.76
C GLU A 65 26.10 -9.92 0.06
N ARG A 66 24.96 -10.19 0.69
CA ARG A 66 23.91 -11.07 0.16
C ARG A 66 23.30 -10.56 -1.15
N TRP A 67 23.12 -9.25 -1.26
CA TRP A 67 22.56 -8.61 -2.44
C TRP A 67 23.49 -8.73 -3.64
N LEU A 68 24.79 -8.48 -3.46
CA LEU A 68 25.80 -8.67 -4.51
C LEU A 68 25.80 -10.12 -5.02
N ARG A 69 25.74 -11.10 -4.11
CA ARG A 69 25.63 -12.51 -4.46
C ARG A 69 24.35 -12.83 -5.22
N THR A 70 23.21 -12.30 -4.75
CA THR A 70 21.91 -12.48 -5.40
C THR A 70 21.93 -11.95 -6.83
N GLN A 71 22.40 -10.71 -7.03
CA GLN A 71 22.47 -10.10 -8.36
C GLN A 71 23.50 -10.76 -9.28
N TYR A 72 24.58 -11.30 -8.72
CA TYR A 72 25.53 -12.11 -9.47
C TYR A 72 24.89 -13.40 -9.97
N GLU A 73 24.24 -14.18 -9.11
CA GLU A 73 23.60 -15.44 -9.50
C GLU A 73 22.43 -15.22 -10.48
N TYR A 74 21.64 -14.16 -10.30
CA TYR A 74 20.58 -13.79 -11.26
C TYR A 74 21.12 -13.51 -12.66
N ARG A 75 22.29 -12.87 -12.78
CA ARG A 75 22.93 -12.63 -14.08
C ARG A 75 23.59 -13.88 -14.63
N LYS A 76 24.32 -14.61 -13.79
CA LYS A 76 25.04 -15.83 -14.18
C LYS A 76 24.11 -16.91 -14.72
N GLN A 77 22.94 -17.06 -14.10
CA GLN A 77 21.94 -18.06 -14.49
C GLN A 77 20.89 -17.50 -15.46
N ASP A 78 21.01 -16.22 -15.83
CA ASP A 78 20.17 -15.55 -16.81
C ASP A 78 18.66 -15.77 -16.58
N VAL A 79 18.25 -15.54 -15.34
CA VAL A 79 16.88 -15.80 -14.87
C VAL A 79 15.88 -14.79 -15.42
N LYS A 80 14.64 -15.24 -15.64
CA LYS A 80 13.50 -14.33 -15.87
C LYS A 80 13.22 -13.53 -14.60
N LYS A 81 13.03 -12.22 -14.74
CA LYS A 81 12.80 -11.29 -13.62
C LYS A 81 11.41 -10.68 -13.70
N VAL A 82 10.78 -10.51 -12.54
CA VAL A 82 9.57 -9.68 -12.42
C VAL A 82 9.94 -8.27 -11.97
N TYR A 83 9.33 -7.29 -12.63
CA TYR A 83 9.43 -5.87 -12.32
C TYR A 83 8.06 -5.38 -11.86
N TYR A 84 7.95 -5.09 -10.56
CA TYR A 84 6.71 -4.64 -9.94
C TYR A 84 6.68 -3.12 -9.87
N LEU A 85 5.88 -2.48 -10.73
CA LEU A 85 5.80 -1.03 -10.84
C LEU A 85 4.65 -0.51 -9.99
N SER A 86 4.96 0.38 -9.03
CA SER A 86 3.95 1.04 -8.22
C SER A 86 4.35 2.47 -7.85
N MET A 87 3.35 3.36 -7.86
CA MET A 87 3.52 4.74 -7.37
C MET A 87 3.79 4.81 -5.86
N GLU A 88 3.48 3.75 -5.09
CA GLU A 88 3.66 3.73 -3.65
C GLU A 88 4.20 2.40 -3.11
N PHE A 89 5.07 2.49 -2.10
CA PHE A 89 5.56 1.38 -1.28
C PHE A 89 5.47 1.80 0.19
N LEU A 90 4.43 1.36 0.90
CA LEU A 90 4.24 1.71 2.31
C LEU A 90 5.07 0.78 3.20
N MET A 91 6.40 0.94 3.19
CA MET A 91 7.37 0.03 3.81
C MET A 91 7.26 -0.04 5.34
N GLY A 92 7.02 1.10 5.99
CA GLY A 92 7.13 1.23 7.45
C GLY A 92 8.58 1.41 7.88
N ARG A 93 8.92 0.86 9.05
CA ARG A 93 10.29 0.79 9.60
C ARG A 93 10.99 -0.47 9.11
N LEU A 94 12.30 -0.39 8.84
CA LEU A 94 13.06 -1.53 8.29
C LEU A 94 13.98 -2.21 9.30
N LEU A 95 14.32 -1.56 10.43
CA LEU A 95 15.29 -2.11 11.38
C LEU A 95 14.82 -3.44 11.99
N GLU A 96 13.63 -3.45 12.58
CA GLU A 96 13.07 -4.66 13.19
C GLU A 96 12.82 -5.74 12.13
N ASN A 97 12.23 -5.37 10.99
CA ASN A 97 12.00 -6.29 9.87
C ASN A 97 13.30 -6.94 9.38
N THR A 98 14.37 -6.18 9.25
CA THR A 98 15.68 -6.67 8.83
C THR A 98 16.28 -7.62 9.85
N LEU A 99 16.22 -7.29 11.16
CA LEU A 99 16.70 -8.19 12.21
C LEU A 99 15.95 -9.52 12.21
N ILE A 100 14.63 -9.50 12.05
CA ILE A 100 13.79 -10.69 11.97
C ILE A 100 14.17 -11.53 10.73
N ASN A 101 14.28 -10.90 9.56
CA ASN A 101 14.58 -11.60 8.32
C ASN A 101 16.01 -12.17 8.29
N LEU A 102 16.96 -11.51 8.94
CA LEU A 102 18.32 -12.00 9.14
C LEU A 102 18.46 -13.03 10.28
N GLY A 103 17.43 -13.23 11.10
CA GLY A 103 17.50 -14.10 12.29
C GLY A 103 18.50 -13.60 13.33
N SER A 104 18.68 -12.28 13.46
CA SER A 104 19.71 -11.64 14.29
C SER A 104 19.15 -10.87 15.50
N VAL A 105 17.85 -10.98 15.78
CA VAL A 105 17.17 -10.26 16.87
C VAL A 105 17.83 -10.54 18.22
N ASP A 106 17.93 -11.82 18.63
CA ASP A 106 18.43 -12.20 19.95
C ASP A 106 19.88 -11.74 20.18
N GLY A 107 20.75 -11.95 19.18
CA GLY A 107 22.16 -11.55 19.27
C GLY A 107 22.35 -10.03 19.37
N VAL A 108 21.50 -9.25 18.69
CA VAL A 108 21.54 -7.78 18.78
C VAL A 108 20.91 -7.29 20.08
N TYR A 109 19.85 -7.95 20.56
CA TYR A 109 19.24 -7.67 21.85
C TYR A 109 20.25 -7.82 22.99
N ASP A 110 20.95 -8.96 23.06
CA ASP A 110 21.97 -9.21 24.08
C ASP A 110 23.12 -8.19 23.98
N MET A 111 23.59 -7.90 22.76
CA MET A 111 24.63 -6.91 22.51
C MET A 111 24.26 -5.50 23.02
N LEU A 112 23.07 -5.01 22.69
CA LEU A 112 22.63 -3.67 23.11
C LEU A 112 22.38 -3.63 24.62
N ARG A 113 21.85 -4.71 25.20
CA ARG A 113 21.62 -4.81 26.64
C ARG A 113 22.91 -4.76 27.43
N GLU A 114 23.97 -5.45 26.97
CA GLU A 114 25.32 -5.34 27.56
C GLU A 114 25.85 -3.90 27.54
N MET A 115 25.45 -3.12 26.54
CA MET A 115 25.84 -1.72 26.37
C MET A 115 24.90 -0.74 27.10
N GLY A 116 23.86 -1.23 27.78
CA GLY A 116 22.90 -0.42 28.53
C GLY A 116 21.78 0.20 27.67
N TYR A 117 21.57 -0.27 26.45
CA TYR A 117 20.49 0.17 25.56
C TYR A 117 19.37 -0.85 25.47
N ASN A 118 18.15 -0.35 25.25
CA ASN A 118 16.95 -1.15 25.08
C ASN A 118 16.57 -1.19 23.59
N LEU A 119 16.46 -2.38 23.00
CA LEU A 119 16.27 -2.54 21.55
C LEU A 119 14.94 -1.92 21.08
N GLU A 120 13.90 -2.03 21.89
CA GLU A 120 12.56 -1.48 21.63
C GLU A 120 12.59 0.05 21.53
N ASP A 121 13.40 0.72 22.36
CA ASP A 121 13.56 2.17 22.28
C ASP A 121 14.32 2.57 21.01
N ILE A 122 15.28 1.74 20.57
CA ILE A 122 16.01 1.96 19.30
C ILE A 122 15.10 1.78 18.08
N PHE A 123 14.13 0.86 18.11
CA PHE A 123 13.12 0.74 17.04
C PHE A 123 12.26 2.00 16.92
N GLU A 124 11.99 2.70 18.02
CA GLU A 124 11.18 3.92 17.99
C GLU A 124 11.91 5.14 17.40
N GLU A 125 13.25 5.12 17.34
CA GLU A 125 14.04 6.17 16.71
C GLU A 125 13.87 6.20 15.19
N GLU A 126 13.54 5.07 14.55
CA GLU A 126 13.37 5.01 13.09
C GLU A 126 12.08 5.73 12.65
N PRO A 127 12.15 6.66 11.68
CA PRO A 127 10.94 7.21 11.06
C PRO A 127 10.36 6.20 10.04
N ASP A 128 9.03 6.08 9.96
CA ASP A 128 8.38 5.39 8.84
C ASP A 128 8.81 6.05 7.51
N MET A 129 9.12 5.24 6.50
CA MET A 129 9.42 5.76 5.16
C MET A 129 8.17 6.38 4.52
N GLY A 130 8.26 7.65 4.14
CA GLY A 130 7.21 8.41 3.46
C GLY A 130 7.04 8.00 1.99
N LEU A 131 6.84 6.72 1.71
CA LEU A 131 6.83 6.17 0.33
C LEU A 131 5.47 5.62 -0.09
N GLY A 132 4.45 5.69 0.76
CA GLY A 132 3.10 5.24 0.43
C GLY A 132 2.01 5.86 1.29
N ASN A 133 0.76 5.56 0.95
CA ASN A 133 -0.43 6.09 1.62
C ASN A 133 -1.33 4.98 2.18
N GLY A 134 -1.67 3.98 1.36
CA GLY A 134 -2.79 3.08 1.66
C GLY A 134 -2.54 1.59 1.43
N GLY A 135 -3.64 0.88 1.18
CA GLY A 135 -3.64 -0.58 1.01
C GLY A 135 -2.85 -1.05 -0.21
N LEU A 136 -2.84 -0.27 -1.30
CA LEU A 136 -2.09 -0.56 -2.52
C LEU A 136 -0.57 -0.56 -2.24
N GLY A 137 -0.05 0.52 -1.64
CA GLY A 137 1.36 0.60 -1.27
C GLY A 137 1.77 -0.40 -0.18
N ARG A 138 0.86 -0.74 0.74
CA ARG A 138 1.14 -1.77 1.75
C ARG A 138 1.17 -3.17 1.16
N LEU A 139 0.34 -3.45 0.16
CA LEU A 139 0.37 -4.70 -0.60
C LEU A 139 1.69 -4.82 -1.36
N ALA A 140 2.12 -3.77 -2.07
CA ALA A 140 3.40 -3.74 -2.77
C ALA A 140 4.57 -4.07 -1.81
N ALA A 141 4.59 -3.47 -0.62
CA ALA A 141 5.58 -3.76 0.40
C ALA A 141 5.50 -5.21 0.94
N CYS A 142 4.30 -5.77 1.13
CA CYS A 142 4.13 -7.19 1.50
C CYS A 142 4.64 -8.13 0.39
N PHE A 143 4.39 -7.80 -0.88
CA PHE A 143 4.83 -8.60 -2.03
C PHE A 143 6.35 -8.57 -2.17
N MET A 144 6.99 -7.43 -1.95
CA MET A 144 8.46 -7.36 -1.98
C MET A 144 9.10 -8.28 -0.91
N ASP A 145 8.55 -8.31 0.30
CA ASP A 145 9.00 -9.22 1.37
C ASP A 145 8.74 -10.71 1.03
N SER A 146 7.57 -11.03 0.47
CA SER A 146 7.25 -12.40 0.02
C SER A 146 8.10 -12.88 -1.15
N LEU A 147 8.32 -12.03 -2.16
CA LEU A 147 9.19 -12.30 -3.31
C LEU A 147 10.62 -12.62 -2.85
N ALA A 148 11.16 -11.84 -1.90
CA ALA A 148 12.48 -12.09 -1.33
C ALA A 148 12.50 -13.39 -0.50
N THR A 149 11.50 -13.60 0.35
CA THR A 149 11.38 -14.80 1.21
C THR A 149 11.26 -16.10 0.41
N GLN A 150 10.55 -16.06 -0.71
CA GLN A 150 10.38 -17.20 -1.61
C GLN A 150 11.49 -17.28 -2.67
N ALA A 151 12.50 -16.41 -2.62
CA ALA A 151 13.66 -16.38 -3.52
C ALA A 151 13.30 -16.17 -5.00
N TYR A 152 12.19 -15.49 -5.29
CA TYR A 152 11.83 -15.11 -6.66
C TYR A 152 12.66 -13.92 -7.14
N PRO A 153 13.23 -13.97 -8.37
CA PRO A 153 13.97 -12.85 -8.94
C PRO A 153 13.09 -11.64 -9.23
N ALA A 154 13.17 -10.61 -8.38
CA ALA A 154 12.25 -9.49 -8.44
C ALA A 154 12.88 -8.13 -8.13
N TYR A 155 12.29 -7.11 -8.74
CA TYR A 155 12.58 -5.71 -8.48
C TYR A 155 11.27 -4.94 -8.26
N GLY A 156 11.25 -4.09 -7.23
CA GLY A 156 10.23 -3.06 -7.08
C GLY A 156 10.71 -1.75 -7.71
N TYR A 157 9.82 -1.02 -8.39
CA TYR A 157 10.10 0.28 -8.99
C TYR A 157 9.06 1.32 -8.57
N GLY A 158 9.53 2.46 -8.08
CA GLY A 158 8.70 3.60 -7.67
C GLY A 158 9.45 4.93 -7.67
N ILE A 159 8.91 5.91 -6.93
CA ILE A 159 9.48 7.25 -6.79
C ILE A 159 10.00 7.45 -5.36
N ARG A 160 11.14 8.13 -5.22
CA ARG A 160 11.70 8.52 -3.93
C ARG A 160 11.10 9.85 -3.48
N TYR A 161 9.97 9.81 -2.76
CA TYR A 161 9.31 11.03 -2.28
C TYR A 161 10.03 11.66 -1.08
N GLU A 162 10.35 12.95 -1.17
CA GLU A 162 11.02 13.68 -0.10
C GLU A 162 10.14 13.88 1.16
N PHE A 163 8.84 14.14 0.96
CA PHE A 163 7.90 14.51 2.04
C PHE A 163 6.69 13.57 2.17
N GLY A 164 6.76 12.38 1.55
CA GLY A 164 5.67 11.43 1.48
C GLY A 164 4.35 12.04 1.05
N ILE A 165 3.24 11.62 1.67
CA ILE A 165 1.93 12.24 1.43
C ILE A 165 1.75 13.49 2.30
N PHE A 166 1.77 13.30 3.63
CA PHE A 166 1.82 14.32 4.68
C PHE A 166 1.83 13.63 6.05
N LYS A 167 2.34 14.34 7.06
CA LYS A 167 2.14 14.05 8.48
C LYS A 167 0.83 14.69 8.94
N GLN A 168 -0.04 13.88 9.56
CA GLN A 168 -1.34 14.34 10.03
C GLN A 168 -1.21 14.90 11.45
N ARG A 169 -1.72 16.09 11.70
CA ARG A 169 -1.98 16.61 13.05
C ARG A 169 -3.47 16.88 13.22
N ILE A 170 -3.95 16.74 14.45
CA ILE A 170 -5.32 17.13 14.81
C ILE A 170 -5.27 18.42 15.61
N VAL A 171 -5.92 19.47 15.12
CA VAL A 171 -5.99 20.80 15.74
C VAL A 171 -7.45 21.20 15.84
N GLN A 172 -7.94 21.41 17.07
CA GLN A 172 -9.36 21.70 17.32
C GLN A 172 -10.28 20.68 16.61
N GLY A 173 -9.92 19.39 16.64
CA GLY A 173 -10.64 18.32 15.96
C GLY A 173 -10.45 18.23 14.44
N HIS A 174 -9.84 19.23 13.78
CA HIS A 174 -9.58 19.20 12.34
C HIS A 174 -8.27 18.51 12.00
N GLN A 175 -8.25 17.81 10.86
CA GLN A 175 -7.02 17.40 10.21
C GLN A 175 -6.27 18.62 9.65
N VAL A 176 -5.00 18.72 10.03
CA VAL A 176 -3.99 19.63 9.46
C VAL A 176 -2.88 18.79 8.85
N GLU A 177 -2.53 19.11 7.60
CA GLU A 177 -1.46 18.46 6.85
C GLU A 177 -0.13 19.20 7.07
N GLU A 178 0.90 18.47 7.50
CA GLU A 178 2.28 18.96 7.63
C GLU A 178 3.22 18.12 6.74
N PRO A 179 4.36 18.65 6.26
CA PRO A 179 5.30 17.82 5.50
C PRO A 179 5.85 16.66 6.32
N ASP A 180 5.96 15.47 5.72
CA ASP A 180 6.52 14.30 6.40
C ASP A 180 8.05 14.26 6.24
N HIS A 181 8.77 14.82 7.21
CA HIS A 181 10.22 15.00 7.18
C HIS A 181 11.03 13.74 7.52
N TRP A 182 10.68 12.59 6.93
CA TRP A 182 11.31 11.29 7.21
C TRP A 182 12.80 11.24 6.84
N LEU A 183 13.24 12.05 5.86
CA LEU A 183 14.64 12.15 5.42
C LEU A 183 15.49 13.19 6.19
N LYS A 184 14.91 13.94 7.14
CA LYS A 184 15.59 15.11 7.75
C LYS A 184 16.93 14.79 8.41
N LYS A 185 17.07 13.60 8.99
CA LYS A 185 18.31 13.13 9.63
C LYS A 185 19.06 12.09 8.77
N GLY A 186 18.68 11.97 7.49
CA GLY A 186 19.13 10.92 6.58
C GLY A 186 18.37 9.61 6.77
N CYS A 187 18.57 8.68 5.84
CA CYS A 187 18.05 7.31 5.90
C CYS A 187 19.22 6.33 5.70
N PRO A 188 19.56 5.49 6.68
CA PRO A 188 20.71 4.59 6.58
C PRO A 188 20.50 3.48 5.54
N TRP A 189 19.25 3.18 5.16
CA TRP A 189 18.92 2.05 4.26
C TRP A 189 19.08 2.36 2.77
N GLU A 190 18.96 3.64 2.38
CA GLU A 190 19.01 4.03 0.99
C GLU A 190 20.45 4.10 0.47
N ILE A 191 20.66 3.60 -0.75
CA ILE A 191 21.95 3.64 -1.45
C ILE A 191 21.76 4.43 -2.74
N GLN A 192 22.37 5.62 -2.81
CA GLN A 192 22.36 6.43 -4.03
C GLN A 192 23.22 5.78 -5.12
N ARG A 193 22.69 5.72 -6.35
CA ARG A 193 23.36 5.15 -7.54
C ARG A 193 23.51 6.21 -8.62
N PRO A 194 24.39 7.22 -8.44
CA PRO A 194 24.55 8.30 -9.42
C PRO A 194 25.00 7.80 -10.81
N GLU A 195 25.64 6.63 -10.88
CA GLU A 195 26.00 5.97 -12.13
C GLU A 195 24.79 5.41 -12.90
N ILE A 196 23.64 5.26 -12.25
CA ILE A 196 22.37 4.82 -12.85
C ILE A 196 21.46 6.04 -12.93
N THR A 197 21.65 6.81 -13.99
CA THR A 197 20.92 8.05 -14.24
C THR A 197 20.36 8.06 -15.65
N TYR A 198 19.06 8.30 -15.78
CA TYR A 198 18.35 8.32 -17.07
C TYR A 198 17.73 9.68 -17.35
N ARG A 199 17.71 10.07 -18.63
CA ARG A 199 17.12 11.33 -19.08
C ARG A 199 15.66 11.10 -19.44
N VAL A 200 14.75 11.86 -18.82
CA VAL A 200 13.30 11.80 -19.09
C VAL A 200 12.83 13.11 -19.72
N ARG A 201 12.07 12.98 -20.80
CA ARG A 201 11.65 14.10 -21.67
C ARG A 201 10.18 14.48 -21.42
N PHE A 202 9.86 15.75 -21.49
CA PHE A 202 8.49 16.28 -21.45
C PHE A 202 8.32 17.35 -22.53
N GLY A 203 7.09 17.60 -22.94
CA GLY A 203 6.78 18.68 -23.86
C GLY A 203 7.30 18.44 -25.28
N GLY A 204 7.71 19.52 -25.94
CA GLY A 204 8.31 19.49 -27.27
C GLY A 204 7.34 19.12 -28.38
N ARG A 205 7.88 18.56 -29.47
CA ARG A 205 7.10 18.23 -30.68
C ARG A 205 7.66 17.03 -31.44
N VAL A 206 6.82 16.42 -32.27
CA VAL A 206 7.21 15.28 -33.11
C VAL A 206 7.48 15.73 -34.54
N LEU A 207 8.68 15.43 -35.02
CA LEU A 207 9.06 15.52 -36.43
C LEU A 207 8.88 14.16 -37.10
N SER A 208 8.26 14.14 -38.28
CA SER A 208 8.06 12.92 -39.07
C SER A 208 8.82 13.02 -40.40
N GLU A 209 9.68 12.05 -40.69
CA GLU A 209 10.48 11.97 -41.91
C GLU A 209 10.18 10.64 -42.63
N GLU A 210 9.70 10.72 -43.88
CA GLU A 210 9.56 9.55 -44.73
C GLU A 210 10.93 9.12 -45.28
N GLN A 211 11.26 7.85 -45.10
CA GLN A 211 12.48 7.24 -45.58
C GLN A 211 12.34 6.78 -47.04
N ALA A 212 13.47 6.52 -47.70
CA ALA A 212 13.48 6.08 -49.09
C ALA A 212 12.76 4.74 -49.35
N ASP A 213 12.56 3.93 -48.30
CA ASP A 213 11.82 2.66 -48.35
C ASP A 213 10.33 2.80 -47.98
N GLY A 214 9.84 4.04 -47.82
CA GLY A 214 8.45 4.36 -47.47
C GLY A 214 8.13 4.27 -45.97
N ARG A 215 9.11 3.95 -45.11
CA ARG A 215 8.91 3.96 -43.65
C ARG A 215 8.88 5.38 -43.12
N VAL A 216 7.99 5.68 -42.18
CA VAL A 216 7.99 6.98 -41.49
C VAL A 216 8.77 6.86 -40.18
N ILE A 217 9.79 7.69 -40.03
CA ILE A 217 10.55 7.82 -38.78
C ILE A 217 10.05 9.03 -38.02
N HIS A 218 9.75 8.84 -36.74
CA HIS A 218 9.40 9.91 -35.81
C HIS A 218 10.61 10.29 -34.95
N ARG A 219 10.82 11.59 -34.75
CA ARG A 219 11.79 12.14 -33.78
C ARG A 219 11.08 13.09 -32.83
N TRP A 220 11.18 12.82 -31.54
CA TRP A 220 10.68 13.70 -30.49
C TRP A 220 11.77 14.70 -30.09
N VAL A 221 11.54 15.98 -30.35
CA VAL A 221 12.55 17.05 -30.23
C VAL A 221 12.00 18.24 -29.44
N ASP A 222 12.90 19.16 -29.08
CA ASP A 222 12.59 20.41 -28.35
C ASP A 222 11.91 20.17 -26.99
N THR A 223 12.40 19.15 -26.26
CA THR A 223 11.83 18.69 -24.98
C THR A 223 12.39 19.44 -23.78
N GLU A 224 11.61 19.48 -22.70
CA GLU A 224 12.06 19.80 -21.36
C GLU A 224 12.53 18.52 -20.67
N ASP A 225 13.74 18.54 -20.10
CA ASP A 225 14.39 17.34 -19.63
C ASP A 225 14.62 17.33 -18.12
N VAL A 226 14.42 16.15 -17.53
CA VAL A 226 14.65 15.86 -16.12
C VAL A 226 15.53 14.63 -16.01
N MET A 227 16.46 14.63 -15.07
CA MET A 227 17.31 13.48 -14.80
C MET A 227 16.70 12.64 -13.68
N ALA A 228 16.55 11.34 -13.92
CA ALA A 228 16.11 10.35 -12.95
C ALA A 228 17.32 9.62 -12.37
N VAL A 229 17.63 9.86 -11.10
CA VAL A 229 18.74 9.23 -10.38
C VAL A 229 18.19 8.09 -9.52
N ALA A 230 18.79 6.90 -9.62
CA ALA A 230 18.36 5.74 -8.85
C ALA A 230 18.81 5.80 -7.38
N TRP A 231 17.91 5.36 -6.50
CA TRP A 231 18.16 5.03 -5.11
C TRP A 231 17.69 3.62 -4.83
N ASP A 232 18.56 2.77 -4.33
CA ASP A 232 18.27 1.36 -4.05
C ASP A 232 18.05 1.13 -2.56
N ILE A 233 17.07 0.30 -2.21
CA ILE A 233 16.82 -0.21 -0.87
C ILE A 233 16.84 -1.74 -0.95
N PRO A 234 17.77 -2.43 -0.22
CA PRO A 234 17.83 -3.88 -0.20
C PRO A 234 16.63 -4.46 0.56
N ILE A 235 15.97 -5.45 -0.02
CA ILE A 235 14.81 -6.14 0.56
C ILE A 235 15.19 -7.57 0.96
N PRO A 236 15.41 -7.87 2.25
CA PRO A 236 15.77 -9.22 2.69
C PRO A 236 14.58 -10.18 2.69
N GLY A 237 14.83 -11.43 2.34
CA GLY A 237 13.89 -12.53 2.58
C GLY A 237 14.06 -13.14 3.98
N TYR A 238 12.99 -13.70 4.53
CA TYR A 238 13.01 -14.34 5.85
C TYR A 238 13.87 -15.62 5.88
N LYS A 239 14.96 -15.59 6.66
CA LYS A 239 15.91 -16.70 6.83
C LYS A 239 16.40 -17.29 5.50
N VAL A 240 16.68 -16.43 4.53
CA VAL A 240 17.35 -16.78 3.26
C VAL A 240 18.47 -15.79 2.96
N ASP A 241 19.42 -16.20 2.12
CA ASP A 241 20.49 -15.31 1.65
C ASP A 241 20.04 -14.43 0.47
N ASN A 242 18.86 -14.65 -0.08
CA ASN A 242 18.30 -13.83 -1.14
C ASN A 242 17.94 -12.42 -0.61
N VAL A 243 18.44 -11.41 -1.31
CA VAL A 243 18.07 -10.01 -1.11
C VAL A 243 17.64 -9.43 -2.44
N ASN A 244 16.37 -9.03 -2.54
CA ASN A 244 15.82 -8.34 -3.71
C ASN A 244 16.06 -6.83 -3.62
N ASN A 245 15.69 -6.10 -4.68
CA ASN A 245 15.93 -4.66 -4.76
C ASN A 245 14.61 -3.88 -4.90
N LEU A 246 14.46 -2.81 -4.11
CA LEU A 246 13.49 -1.76 -4.37
C LEU A 246 14.25 -0.54 -4.91
N ARG A 247 13.98 -0.17 -6.15
CA ARG A 247 14.57 0.99 -6.83
C ARG A 247 13.58 2.15 -6.85
N LEU A 248 14.02 3.30 -6.37
CA LEU A 248 13.24 4.52 -6.30
C LEU A 248 13.92 5.63 -7.09
N TRP A 249 13.16 6.32 -7.94
CA TRP A 249 13.68 7.40 -8.77
C TRP A 249 13.56 8.75 -8.06
N GLN A 250 14.67 9.50 -7.99
CA GLN A 250 14.70 10.91 -7.60
C GLN A 250 14.80 11.77 -8.85
N ALA A 251 13.93 12.77 -8.97
CA ALA A 251 14.01 13.78 -10.01
C ALA A 251 15.08 14.82 -9.66
N THR A 252 15.95 15.12 -10.62
CA THR A 252 17.03 16.11 -10.51
C THR A 252 17.09 16.95 -11.78
N ALA A 253 17.60 18.17 -11.67
CA ALA A 253 17.72 19.08 -12.81
C ALA A 253 18.83 18.64 -13.78
N THR A 254 18.68 18.92 -15.07
CA THR A 254 19.78 18.75 -16.04
C THR A 254 20.92 19.75 -15.80
N ASP A 255 20.54 20.98 -15.43
CA ASP A 255 21.44 22.07 -15.06
C ASP A 255 21.05 22.56 -13.66
N GLU A 256 21.96 22.48 -12.69
CA GLU A 256 21.62 22.79 -11.29
C GLU A 256 21.49 24.30 -11.02
N PHE A 257 22.07 25.16 -11.86
CA PHE A 257 22.22 26.59 -11.56
C PHE A 257 22.48 27.46 -12.80
N GLU A 258 21.71 28.55 -12.96
CA GLU A 258 21.92 29.54 -14.01
C GLU A 258 22.69 30.77 -13.51
N PHE A 259 24.01 30.80 -13.79
CA PHE A 259 24.91 31.87 -13.34
C PHE A 259 24.51 33.27 -13.81
N ASP A 260 23.92 33.40 -14.99
CA ASP A 260 23.53 34.71 -15.55
C ASP A 260 22.43 35.38 -14.73
N TYR A 261 21.41 34.63 -14.28
CA TYR A 261 20.39 35.17 -13.38
C TYR A 261 20.97 35.52 -12.01
N PHE A 262 21.87 34.69 -11.48
CA PHE A 262 22.51 34.94 -10.18
C PHE A 262 23.38 36.21 -10.20
N ASN A 263 24.22 36.37 -11.22
CA ASN A 263 25.09 37.54 -11.37
C ASN A 263 24.30 38.84 -11.56
N ASN A 264 23.08 38.75 -12.10
CA ASN A 264 22.16 39.88 -12.24
C ASN A 264 21.26 40.11 -11.01
N GLY A 265 21.45 39.34 -9.92
CA GLY A 265 20.72 39.50 -8.66
C GLY A 265 19.34 38.83 -8.61
N ASP A 266 18.94 38.08 -9.65
CA ASP A 266 17.68 37.32 -9.68
C ASP A 266 17.90 35.88 -9.17
N TYR A 267 18.11 35.78 -7.86
CA TYR A 267 18.45 34.52 -7.20
C TYR A 267 17.34 33.45 -7.28
N VAL A 268 16.08 33.86 -7.40
CA VAL A 268 14.95 32.93 -7.51
C VAL A 268 14.96 32.26 -8.88
N LYS A 269 15.12 33.02 -9.97
CA LYS A 269 15.22 32.45 -11.32
C LYS A 269 16.45 31.59 -11.52
N ALA A 270 17.57 31.92 -10.86
CA ALA A 270 18.80 31.12 -10.93
C ALA A 270 18.61 29.65 -10.51
N VAL A 271 17.58 29.35 -9.71
CA VAL A 271 17.24 28.00 -9.21
C VAL A 271 15.83 27.53 -9.58
N GLU A 272 15.10 28.29 -10.41
CA GLU A 272 13.68 28.01 -10.71
C GLU A 272 13.51 26.69 -11.46
N LYS A 273 14.29 26.47 -12.53
CA LYS A 273 14.27 25.21 -13.29
C LYS A 273 14.58 24.00 -12.41
N LYS A 274 15.56 24.15 -11.51
CA LYS A 274 15.90 23.11 -10.53
C LYS A 274 14.70 22.74 -9.67
N ASN A 275 14.05 23.75 -9.08
CA ASN A 275 12.88 23.53 -8.23
C ASN A 275 11.72 22.87 -8.98
N LEU A 276 11.45 23.28 -10.23
CA LEU A 276 10.37 22.72 -11.05
C LEU A 276 10.62 21.25 -11.39
N SER A 277 11.84 20.88 -11.77
CA SER A 277 12.21 19.49 -12.07
C SER A 277 12.15 18.60 -10.83
N GLU A 278 12.67 19.08 -9.69
CA GLU A 278 12.70 18.32 -8.44
C GLU A 278 11.30 18.12 -7.82
N ASN A 279 10.32 18.98 -8.13
CA ASN A 279 8.95 18.85 -7.62
C ASN A 279 8.29 17.50 -7.96
N ILE A 280 8.73 16.85 -9.05
CA ILE A 280 8.22 15.54 -9.46
C ILE A 280 8.38 14.50 -8.34
N SER A 281 9.50 14.49 -7.61
CA SER A 281 9.74 13.52 -6.54
C SER A 281 9.60 14.11 -5.12
N LYS A 282 8.84 15.20 -4.93
CA LYS A 282 8.66 15.79 -3.59
C LYS A 282 7.54 15.14 -2.78
N VAL A 283 6.33 15.06 -3.35
CA VAL A 283 5.11 14.66 -2.61
C VAL A 283 4.36 13.57 -3.39
N LEU A 284 3.89 12.56 -2.66
CA LEU A 284 3.02 11.50 -3.16
C LEU A 284 1.58 12.00 -3.30
N TYR A 285 0.95 11.74 -4.44
CA TYR A 285 -0.43 12.14 -4.76
C TYR A 285 -0.70 13.63 -4.51
N PRO A 286 -0.07 14.53 -5.29
CA PRO A 286 -0.35 15.96 -5.20
C PRO A 286 -1.85 16.23 -5.44
N ASN A 287 -2.38 17.29 -4.81
CA ASN A 287 -3.79 17.65 -4.93
C ASN A 287 -4.16 17.92 -6.40
N ASP A 288 -4.93 17.03 -7.01
CA ASP A 288 -5.30 17.03 -8.42
C ASP A 288 -6.65 17.69 -8.71
N ASN A 289 -7.29 18.28 -7.69
CA ASN A 289 -8.43 19.18 -7.88
C ASN A 289 -8.05 20.48 -8.62
N VAL A 290 -6.75 20.79 -8.68
CA VAL A 290 -6.21 21.93 -9.42
C VAL A 290 -5.47 21.47 -10.67
N HIS A 291 -5.55 22.24 -11.76
CA HIS A 291 -4.96 21.88 -13.05
C HIS A 291 -3.45 21.56 -12.96
N LEU A 292 -2.69 22.37 -12.22
CA LEU A 292 -1.25 22.14 -11.99
C LEU A 292 -0.97 20.80 -11.25
N GLY A 293 -1.87 20.36 -10.38
CA GLY A 293 -1.76 19.07 -9.69
C GLY A 293 -1.95 17.89 -10.64
N ARG A 294 -2.88 18.01 -11.59
CA ARG A 294 -3.07 17.02 -12.67
C ARG A 294 -1.83 16.92 -13.56
N ILE A 295 -1.24 18.06 -13.96
CA ILE A 295 0.03 18.10 -14.70
C ILE A 295 1.13 17.37 -13.92
N LEU A 296 1.31 17.70 -12.64
CA LEU A 296 2.36 17.10 -11.83
C LEU A 296 2.18 15.59 -11.65
N ARG A 297 0.95 15.11 -11.43
CA ARG A 297 0.64 13.69 -11.31
C ARG A 297 0.97 12.93 -12.60
N LEU A 298 0.59 13.44 -13.77
CA LEU A 298 0.97 12.81 -15.05
C LEU A 298 2.49 12.87 -15.29
N LYS A 299 3.16 13.97 -14.91
CA LYS A 299 4.63 14.06 -14.95
C LYS A 299 5.28 13.01 -14.06
N GLN A 300 4.75 12.76 -12.85
CA GLN A 300 5.21 11.70 -11.96
C GLN A 300 5.08 10.32 -12.61
N GLU A 301 3.89 9.98 -13.11
CA GLU A 301 3.59 8.70 -13.74
C GLU A 301 4.53 8.42 -14.93
N TYR A 302 4.72 9.40 -15.81
CA TYR A 302 5.65 9.26 -16.93
C TYR A 302 7.11 9.22 -16.48
N PHE A 303 7.49 10.06 -15.51
CA PHE A 303 8.86 10.14 -15.00
C PHE A 303 9.38 8.78 -14.54
N PHE A 304 8.64 8.12 -13.65
CA PHE A 304 9.12 6.86 -13.08
C PHE A 304 9.02 5.72 -14.09
N THR A 305 7.99 5.68 -14.95
CA THR A 305 7.84 4.62 -15.95
C THR A 305 8.90 4.70 -17.04
N SER A 306 9.22 5.90 -17.54
CA SER A 306 10.28 6.08 -18.53
C SER A 306 11.66 5.72 -17.97
N ALA A 307 12.01 6.21 -16.77
CA ALA A 307 13.27 5.85 -16.14
C ALA A 307 13.39 4.34 -15.89
N THR A 308 12.31 3.72 -15.43
CA THR A 308 12.25 2.27 -15.18
C THR A 308 12.44 1.46 -16.46
N LEU A 309 11.76 1.82 -17.55
CA LEU A 309 11.91 1.10 -18.81
C LEU A 309 13.32 1.28 -19.38
N GLN A 310 13.87 2.49 -19.37
CA GLN A 310 15.26 2.71 -19.79
C GLN A 310 16.24 1.81 -19.02
N ASP A 311 16.04 1.65 -17.70
CA ASP A 311 16.86 0.76 -16.88
C ASP A 311 16.69 -0.73 -17.20
N ILE A 312 15.44 -1.17 -17.41
CA ILE A 312 15.14 -2.55 -17.82
C ILE A 312 15.79 -2.86 -19.18
N PHE A 313 15.69 -1.95 -20.15
CA PHE A 313 16.30 -2.10 -21.47
C PHE A 313 17.83 -2.07 -21.40
N ALA A 314 18.43 -1.17 -20.61
CA ALA A 314 19.88 -1.12 -20.41
C ALA A 314 20.40 -2.41 -19.77
N GLY A 315 19.68 -2.94 -18.77
CA GLY A 315 19.98 -4.22 -18.14
C GLY A 315 19.88 -5.39 -19.11
N PHE A 316 18.80 -5.46 -19.90
CA PHE A 316 18.60 -6.52 -20.90
C PHE A 316 19.70 -6.52 -21.96
N LYS A 317 19.99 -5.35 -22.56
CA LYS A 317 20.98 -5.18 -23.63
C LYS A 317 22.43 -5.43 -23.23
N ARG A 318 22.73 -5.36 -21.94
CA ARG A 318 24.07 -5.74 -21.45
C ARG A 318 24.30 -7.24 -21.59
N ASP A 319 23.23 -8.01 -21.43
CA ASP A 319 23.29 -9.46 -21.27
C ASP A 319 22.69 -10.20 -22.50
N HIS A 320 21.96 -9.51 -23.39
CA HIS A 320 21.24 -10.04 -24.56
C HIS A 320 21.28 -9.11 -25.78
N ASP A 321 21.30 -9.69 -26.99
CA ASP A 321 21.30 -8.94 -28.25
C ASP A 321 19.94 -8.97 -29.01
N ASP A 322 19.05 -9.92 -28.71
CA ASP A 322 17.76 -10.09 -29.41
C ASP A 322 16.58 -9.62 -28.55
N LEU A 323 15.91 -8.55 -28.99
CA LEU A 323 14.74 -8.00 -28.30
C LEU A 323 13.49 -8.89 -28.37
N ASN A 324 13.44 -9.89 -29.26
CA ASN A 324 12.34 -10.86 -29.27
C ASN A 324 12.35 -11.78 -28.04
N GLU A 325 13.49 -11.93 -27.37
CA GLU A 325 13.63 -12.70 -26.13
C GLU A 325 13.17 -11.93 -24.88
N LEU A 326 12.82 -10.65 -25.02
CA LEU A 326 12.44 -9.79 -23.91
C LEU A 326 11.27 -10.38 -23.07
N PRO A 327 10.18 -10.91 -23.66
CA PRO A 327 9.10 -11.54 -22.89
C PRO A 327 9.52 -12.84 -22.15
N ASN A 328 10.59 -13.50 -22.58
CA ASN A 328 11.12 -14.71 -21.94
C ASN A 328 11.98 -14.36 -20.71
N LYS A 329 12.49 -13.13 -20.64
CA LYS A 329 13.41 -12.66 -19.59
C LYS A 329 12.81 -11.61 -18.65
N ILE A 330 11.73 -10.95 -19.06
CA ILE A 330 11.15 -9.80 -18.37
C ILE A 330 9.63 -10.01 -18.27
N SER A 331 9.10 -9.84 -17.06
CA SER A 331 7.68 -9.66 -16.80
C SER A 331 7.47 -8.35 -16.04
N ILE A 332 6.54 -7.51 -16.46
CA ILE A 332 6.25 -6.22 -15.83
C ILE A 332 4.82 -6.24 -15.30
N GLN A 333 4.68 -6.07 -13.98
CA GLN A 333 3.39 -5.95 -13.32
C GLN A 333 3.01 -4.48 -13.14
N LEU A 334 1.88 -4.09 -13.73
CA LEU A 334 1.25 -2.78 -13.56
C LEU A 334 0.32 -2.84 -12.34
N ASN A 335 0.74 -2.20 -11.24
CA ASN A 335 -0.05 -2.10 -10.03
C ASN A 335 -1.00 -0.91 -10.10
N ASP A 336 -2.26 -1.17 -10.47
CA ASP A 336 -3.26 -0.18 -10.87
C ASP A 336 -2.89 0.57 -12.18
N THR A 337 -3.62 1.63 -12.51
CA THR A 337 -3.50 2.39 -13.76
C THR A 337 -2.35 3.40 -13.79
N HIS A 338 -1.76 3.73 -12.63
CA HIS A 338 -0.67 4.72 -12.57
C HIS A 338 0.54 4.42 -13.48
N PRO A 339 1.07 3.17 -13.56
CA PRO A 339 2.15 2.85 -14.49
C PRO A 339 1.69 2.58 -15.93
N ALA A 340 0.42 2.76 -16.29
CA ALA A 340 -0.12 2.35 -17.61
C ALA A 340 0.62 2.98 -18.79
N ILE A 341 1.21 4.15 -18.61
CA ILE A 341 2.00 4.84 -19.64
C ILE A 341 3.31 4.14 -19.99
N ALA A 342 3.73 3.14 -19.20
CA ALA A 342 4.81 2.22 -19.56
C ALA A 342 4.51 1.46 -20.87
N ILE A 343 3.24 1.20 -21.20
CA ILE A 343 2.84 0.51 -22.44
C ILE A 343 3.25 1.33 -23.68
N PRO A 344 2.78 2.58 -23.86
CA PRO A 344 3.21 3.40 -24.99
C PRO A 344 4.69 3.82 -24.91
N GLU A 345 5.30 3.93 -23.73
CA GLU A 345 6.74 4.19 -23.62
C GLU A 345 7.58 3.00 -24.12
N MET A 346 7.19 1.76 -23.82
CA MET A 346 7.85 0.57 -24.35
C MET A 346 7.75 0.55 -25.88
N LEU A 347 6.59 0.85 -26.45
CA LEU A 347 6.43 0.99 -27.90
C LEU A 347 7.32 2.09 -28.48
N ARG A 348 7.41 3.24 -27.80
CA ARG A 348 8.26 4.35 -28.23
C ARG A 348 9.73 3.90 -28.30
N ILE A 349 10.24 3.21 -27.27
CA ILE A 349 11.61 2.69 -27.26
C ILE A 349 11.78 1.68 -28.41
N LEU A 350 10.93 0.65 -28.49
CA LEU A 350 11.05 -0.42 -29.48
C LEU A 350 10.97 0.09 -30.93
N ILE A 351 10.13 1.09 -31.22
CA ILE A 351 9.93 1.60 -32.58
C ILE A 351 10.89 2.74 -32.90
N ASP A 352 10.94 3.76 -32.04
CA ASP A 352 11.66 5.00 -32.35
C ASP A 352 13.16 4.89 -32.05
N GLU A 353 13.58 4.02 -31.13
CA GLU A 353 15.00 3.81 -30.79
C GLU A 353 15.54 2.51 -31.39
N GLU A 354 14.83 1.39 -31.18
CA GLU A 354 15.27 0.05 -31.63
C GLU A 354 14.86 -0.30 -33.07
N ARG A 355 14.03 0.53 -33.71
CA ARG A 355 13.62 0.39 -35.12
C ARG A 355 12.85 -0.90 -35.44
N LEU A 356 12.14 -1.47 -34.47
CA LEU A 356 11.23 -2.58 -34.73
C LEU A 356 10.00 -2.12 -35.52
N SER A 357 9.39 -3.05 -36.26
CA SER A 357 8.06 -2.81 -36.83
C SER A 357 7.01 -2.68 -35.73
N TRP A 358 5.91 -2.01 -36.05
CA TRP A 358 4.76 -1.88 -35.15
C TRP A 358 4.26 -3.23 -34.66
N GLU A 359 4.13 -4.20 -35.56
CA GLU A 359 3.59 -5.54 -35.26
C GLU A 359 4.47 -6.27 -34.25
N ASN A 360 5.79 -6.25 -34.43
CA ASN A 360 6.73 -6.91 -33.53
C ASN A 360 6.78 -6.19 -32.18
N ALA A 361 6.85 -4.85 -32.19
CA ALA A 361 6.87 -4.07 -30.97
C ALA A 361 5.61 -4.25 -30.13
N TRP A 362 4.43 -4.28 -30.77
CA TRP A 362 3.15 -4.50 -30.09
C TRP A 362 2.99 -5.92 -29.54
N ASP A 363 3.47 -6.94 -30.27
CA ASP A 363 3.46 -8.32 -29.78
C ASP A 363 4.36 -8.51 -28.56
N ILE A 364 5.59 -7.99 -28.59
CA ILE A 364 6.51 -7.99 -27.43
C ILE A 364 5.86 -7.27 -26.25
N THR A 365 5.35 -6.06 -26.47
CA THR A 365 4.74 -5.22 -25.41
C THR A 365 3.62 -5.99 -24.69
N LYS A 366 2.66 -6.56 -25.43
CA LYS A 366 1.54 -7.32 -24.84
C LYS A 366 2.02 -8.51 -23.99
N LYS A 367 3.05 -9.23 -24.42
CA LYS A 367 3.57 -10.41 -23.73
C LYS A 367 4.35 -10.07 -22.46
N VAL A 368 4.82 -8.83 -22.31
CA VAL A 368 5.61 -8.40 -21.15
C VAL A 368 4.73 -7.88 -20.02
N PHE A 369 3.65 -7.16 -20.33
CA PHE A 369 2.83 -6.48 -19.33
C PHE A 369 1.66 -7.32 -18.81
N SER A 370 1.46 -7.28 -17.50
CA SER A 370 0.29 -7.77 -16.79
C SER A 370 -0.32 -6.64 -15.94
N TYR A 371 -1.64 -6.60 -15.78
CA TYR A 371 -2.34 -5.51 -15.09
C TYR A 371 -3.18 -6.01 -13.91
N THR A 372 -2.98 -5.42 -12.74
CA THR A 372 -3.86 -5.65 -11.59
C THR A 372 -4.74 -4.43 -11.35
N ASN A 373 -6.05 -4.65 -11.34
CA ASN A 373 -7.01 -3.61 -10.96
C ASN A 373 -7.28 -3.65 -9.45
N HIS A 374 -7.26 -2.48 -8.81
CA HIS A 374 -7.46 -2.32 -7.36
C HIS A 374 -8.72 -1.53 -6.99
N THR A 375 -9.56 -1.17 -7.97
CA THR A 375 -10.73 -0.33 -7.75
C THR A 375 -11.82 -0.57 -8.78
N ILE A 376 -13.06 -0.53 -8.29
CA ILE A 376 -14.29 -0.57 -9.08
C ILE A 376 -14.99 0.78 -9.15
N LEU A 377 -14.48 1.78 -8.42
CA LEU A 377 -15.03 3.12 -8.39
C LEU A 377 -14.73 3.82 -9.72
N PRO A 378 -15.76 4.26 -10.48
CA PRO A 378 -15.56 4.96 -11.75
C PRO A 378 -14.65 6.19 -11.64
N GLU A 379 -14.73 6.91 -10.52
CA GLU A 379 -13.91 8.09 -10.21
C GLU A 379 -12.43 7.75 -9.97
N ALA A 380 -12.11 6.49 -9.65
CA ALA A 380 -10.74 6.02 -9.44
C ALA A 380 -10.16 5.35 -10.70
N LEU A 381 -10.95 5.15 -11.76
CA LEU A 381 -10.45 4.71 -13.06
C LEU A 381 -9.89 5.92 -13.82
N GLU A 382 -8.56 6.00 -13.91
CA GLU A 382 -7.88 7.20 -14.38
C GLU A 382 -8.26 7.58 -15.82
N LYS A 383 -8.63 8.86 -15.97
CA LYS A 383 -8.89 9.51 -17.25
C LYS A 383 -8.08 10.78 -17.39
N TRP A 384 -7.41 10.93 -18.52
CA TRP A 384 -6.58 12.09 -18.81
C TRP A 384 -7.09 12.88 -20.00
N SER A 385 -7.04 14.21 -19.92
CA SER A 385 -7.38 15.08 -21.06
C SER A 385 -6.39 14.83 -22.20
N LEU A 386 -6.91 14.71 -23.43
CA LEU A 386 -6.06 14.55 -24.61
C LEU A 386 -5.17 15.78 -24.85
N LEU A 387 -5.67 16.99 -24.55
CA LEU A 387 -4.89 18.23 -24.67
C LEU A 387 -3.68 18.21 -23.74
N LEU A 388 -3.87 17.73 -22.50
CA LEU A 388 -2.78 17.60 -21.54
C LEU A 388 -1.74 16.58 -22.01
N PHE A 389 -2.18 15.46 -22.60
CA PHE A 389 -1.27 14.47 -23.19
C PHE A 389 -0.56 15.00 -24.43
N GLU A 390 -1.23 15.77 -25.27
CA GLU A 390 -0.65 16.40 -26.46
C GLU A 390 0.44 17.39 -26.06
N GLU A 391 0.19 18.20 -25.03
CA GLU A 391 1.15 19.16 -24.50
C GLU A 391 2.37 18.47 -23.87
N LEU A 392 2.15 17.47 -23.00
CA LEU A 392 3.26 16.87 -22.25
C LEU A 392 3.97 15.72 -22.97
N LEU A 393 3.23 14.91 -23.72
CA LEU A 393 3.70 13.62 -24.26
C LEU A 393 3.17 13.39 -25.70
N PRO A 394 3.48 14.30 -26.64
CA PRO A 394 2.89 14.30 -27.98
C PRO A 394 3.17 13.00 -28.75
N ARG A 395 4.35 12.41 -28.58
CA ARG A 395 4.70 11.13 -29.23
C ARG A 395 3.89 9.96 -28.67
N HIS A 396 3.70 9.91 -27.37
CA HIS A 396 2.89 8.88 -26.72
C HIS A 396 1.44 8.97 -27.14
N LEU A 397 0.90 10.19 -27.27
CA LEU A 397 -0.46 10.38 -27.78
C LEU A 397 -0.62 9.82 -29.20
N MET A 398 0.35 10.04 -30.10
CA MET A 398 0.35 9.44 -31.44
C MET A 398 0.35 7.90 -31.38
N LEU A 399 1.20 7.32 -30.52
CA LEU A 399 1.24 5.86 -30.32
C LEU A 399 -0.08 5.33 -29.76
N ILE A 400 -0.69 6.03 -28.79
CA ILE A 400 -1.97 5.65 -28.20
C ILE A 400 -3.09 5.70 -29.25
N TYR A 401 -3.11 6.70 -30.13
CA TYR A 401 -4.03 6.70 -31.27
C TYR A 401 -3.80 5.51 -32.21
N GLN A 402 -2.54 5.15 -32.46
CA GLN A 402 -2.19 3.98 -33.26
C GLN A 402 -2.65 2.67 -32.60
N ILE A 403 -2.46 2.52 -31.27
CA ILE A 403 -3.02 1.40 -30.49
C ILE A 403 -4.54 1.39 -30.65
N ASN A 404 -5.20 2.52 -30.41
CA ASN A 404 -6.66 2.63 -30.46
C ASN A 404 -7.21 2.23 -31.84
N ASN A 405 -6.59 2.72 -32.92
CA ASN A 405 -6.98 2.35 -34.28
C ASN A 405 -6.78 0.85 -34.55
N HIS A 406 -5.66 0.29 -34.11
CA HIS A 406 -5.38 -1.14 -34.25
C HIS A 406 -6.44 -2.00 -33.54
N VAL A 407 -6.74 -1.71 -32.27
CA VAL A 407 -7.72 -2.49 -31.48
C VAL A 407 -9.15 -2.28 -31.95
N LEU A 408 -9.54 -1.06 -32.37
CA LEU A 408 -10.87 -0.83 -32.95
C LEU A 408 -11.04 -1.54 -34.30
N GLY A 409 -9.96 -1.64 -35.09
CA GLY A 409 -9.94 -2.45 -36.31
C GLY A 409 -10.15 -3.95 -36.02
N GLU A 410 -9.56 -4.48 -34.97
CA GLU A 410 -9.78 -5.86 -34.50
C GLU A 410 -11.23 -6.05 -34.04
N ILE A 411 -11.74 -5.17 -33.17
CA ILE A 411 -13.11 -5.21 -32.65
C ILE A 411 -14.12 -5.12 -33.80
N SER A 412 -13.91 -4.24 -34.78
CA SER A 412 -14.81 -4.10 -35.93
C SER A 412 -14.85 -5.34 -36.82
N ARG A 413 -13.78 -6.14 -36.87
CA ARG A 413 -13.75 -7.42 -37.60
C ARG A 413 -14.47 -8.53 -36.82
N LEU A 414 -14.26 -8.59 -35.50
CA LEU A 414 -14.87 -9.61 -34.63
C LEU A 414 -16.36 -9.35 -34.38
N TYR A 415 -16.76 -8.08 -34.29
CA TYR A 415 -18.14 -7.65 -34.00
C TYR A 415 -18.63 -6.59 -35.00
N PRO A 416 -18.84 -6.96 -36.29
CA PRO A 416 -19.24 -6.01 -37.32
C PRO A 416 -20.52 -5.24 -36.95
N GLY A 417 -20.47 -3.92 -37.01
CA GLY A 417 -21.62 -3.03 -36.74
C GLY A 417 -21.95 -2.79 -35.25
N ASN A 418 -21.24 -3.41 -34.29
CA ASN A 418 -21.49 -3.18 -32.86
C ASN A 418 -20.79 -1.92 -32.34
N ILE A 419 -21.36 -0.76 -32.64
CA ILE A 419 -20.82 0.56 -32.27
C ILE A 419 -20.74 0.73 -30.74
N ILE A 420 -21.68 0.16 -29.98
CA ILE A 420 -21.70 0.25 -28.51
C ILE A 420 -20.45 -0.42 -27.94
N ARG A 421 -20.14 -1.64 -28.40
CA ARG A 421 -18.92 -2.36 -27.98
C ARG A 421 -17.65 -1.61 -28.37
N MET A 422 -17.58 -1.11 -29.59
CA MET A 422 -16.45 -0.28 -30.04
C MET A 422 -16.24 0.93 -29.12
N ARG A 423 -17.32 1.63 -28.76
CA ARG A 423 -17.27 2.76 -27.83
C ARG A 423 -16.82 2.33 -26.44
N ASN A 424 -17.35 1.23 -25.90
CA ASN A 424 -17.03 0.76 -24.56
C ASN A 424 -15.55 0.33 -24.43
N MET A 425 -14.99 -0.27 -25.49
CA MET A 425 -13.63 -0.81 -25.52
C MET A 425 -12.57 0.16 -26.08
N SER A 426 -12.96 1.32 -26.64
CA SER A 426 -12.01 2.33 -27.13
C SER A 426 -11.09 2.83 -26.01
N ILE A 427 -9.85 3.15 -26.31
CA ILE A 427 -8.95 3.83 -25.36
C ILE A 427 -9.32 5.30 -25.25
N ILE A 428 -9.80 5.90 -26.34
CA ILE A 428 -10.27 7.28 -26.38
C ILE A 428 -11.76 7.32 -26.07
N GLU A 429 -12.15 8.16 -25.11
CA GLU A 429 -13.52 8.52 -24.81
C GLU A 429 -13.88 9.82 -25.53
N GLU A 430 -14.96 9.78 -26.30
CA GLU A 430 -15.51 10.93 -26.99
C GLU A 430 -16.45 11.70 -26.04
N GLY A 431 -16.45 13.03 -26.15
CA GLY A 431 -17.22 13.93 -25.29
C GLY A 431 -16.93 15.40 -25.63
N PRO A 432 -17.45 16.35 -24.83
CA PRO A 432 -17.13 17.78 -24.98
C PRO A 432 -15.62 18.04 -24.93
N GLU A 433 -14.94 17.36 -24.01
CA GLU A 433 -13.49 17.19 -24.00
C GLU A 433 -13.19 15.71 -24.17
N LYS A 434 -12.30 15.37 -25.12
CA LYS A 434 -11.88 13.98 -25.28
C LYS A 434 -10.96 13.59 -24.14
N SER A 435 -11.11 12.36 -23.66
CA SER A 435 -10.24 11.80 -22.62
C SER A 435 -9.66 10.45 -23.00
N LEU A 436 -8.48 10.14 -22.45
CA LEU A 436 -7.81 8.87 -22.57
C LEU A 436 -8.16 8.05 -21.33
N ARG A 437 -8.66 6.84 -21.51
CA ARG A 437 -9.02 5.92 -20.43
C ARG A 437 -7.88 4.93 -20.17
N MET A 438 -7.17 5.11 -19.06
CA MET A 438 -5.95 4.34 -18.75
C MET A 438 -6.22 2.86 -18.51
N ALA A 439 -7.37 2.54 -17.90
CA ALA A 439 -7.76 1.14 -17.69
C ALA A 439 -7.89 0.39 -19.02
N GLN A 440 -8.56 0.98 -20.02
CA GLN A 440 -8.69 0.41 -21.36
C GLN A 440 -7.33 0.24 -22.04
N LEU A 441 -6.40 1.18 -21.85
CA LEU A 441 -5.02 1.05 -22.32
C LEU A 441 -4.33 -0.18 -21.68
N CYS A 442 -4.44 -0.36 -20.36
CA CYS A 442 -3.94 -1.55 -19.66
C CYS A 442 -4.57 -2.85 -20.18
N MET A 443 -5.89 -2.89 -20.35
CA MET A 443 -6.62 -4.07 -20.83
C MET A 443 -6.12 -4.54 -22.20
N HIS A 444 -5.84 -3.60 -23.11
CA HIS A 444 -5.36 -3.91 -24.45
C HIS A 444 -3.87 -4.25 -24.49
N GLY A 445 -3.06 -3.54 -23.71
CA GLY A 445 -1.61 -3.66 -23.69
C GLY A 445 -1.05 -4.77 -22.78
N SER A 446 -1.90 -5.54 -22.11
CA SER A 446 -1.49 -6.62 -21.21
C SER A 446 -1.96 -8.00 -21.70
N HIS A 447 -1.19 -9.05 -21.40
CA HIS A 447 -1.59 -10.45 -21.66
C HIS A 447 -2.45 -11.04 -20.54
N THR A 448 -2.47 -10.45 -19.36
CA THR A 448 -3.28 -10.89 -18.23
C THR A 448 -3.78 -9.70 -17.43
N VAL A 449 -5.01 -9.82 -16.94
CA VAL A 449 -5.67 -8.85 -16.07
C VAL A 449 -6.22 -9.59 -14.86
N ASN A 450 -5.97 -9.09 -13.67
CA ASN A 450 -6.50 -9.72 -12.47
C ASN A 450 -7.16 -8.73 -11.50
N GLY A 451 -8.17 -9.24 -10.78
CA GLY A 451 -8.70 -8.61 -9.58
C GLY A 451 -8.06 -9.17 -8.32
N VAL A 452 -8.38 -8.56 -7.18
CA VAL A 452 -7.67 -8.72 -5.89
C VAL A 452 -8.47 -9.43 -4.79
N ALA A 453 -9.67 -9.89 -5.11
CA ALA A 453 -10.54 -10.76 -4.32
C ALA A 453 -11.56 -11.41 -5.27
N ALA A 454 -12.12 -12.56 -4.91
CA ALA A 454 -13.00 -13.33 -5.81
C ALA A 454 -14.23 -12.52 -6.26
N LEU A 455 -14.92 -11.89 -5.31
CA LEU A 455 -16.06 -11.00 -5.57
C LEU A 455 -15.67 -9.83 -6.49
N HIS A 456 -14.52 -9.23 -6.25
CA HIS A 456 -14.01 -8.12 -7.06
C HIS A 456 -13.69 -8.54 -8.50
N SER A 457 -13.02 -9.68 -8.69
CA SER A 457 -12.79 -10.26 -10.01
C SER A 457 -14.10 -10.58 -10.73
N ARG A 458 -15.16 -11.01 -10.01
CA ARG A 458 -16.50 -11.19 -10.58
C ARG A 458 -17.09 -9.87 -11.05
N ILE A 459 -17.07 -8.83 -10.21
CA ILE A 459 -17.57 -7.48 -10.55
C ILE A 459 -16.83 -6.89 -11.77
N ILE A 460 -15.50 -7.06 -11.84
CA ILE A 460 -14.70 -6.66 -13.00
C ILE A 460 -15.23 -7.29 -14.28
N LYS A 461 -15.46 -8.60 -14.29
CA LYS A 461 -15.91 -9.37 -15.46
C LYS A 461 -17.35 -9.05 -15.86
N GLU A 462 -18.23 -8.84 -14.90
CA GLU A 462 -19.67 -8.75 -15.14
C GLU A 462 -20.18 -7.33 -15.30
N ARG A 463 -19.57 -6.35 -14.62
CA ARG A 463 -20.08 -4.98 -14.53
C ARG A 463 -19.15 -3.94 -15.12
N ILE A 464 -17.84 -4.03 -14.84
CA ILE A 464 -16.88 -2.96 -15.21
C ILE A 464 -16.36 -3.15 -16.64
N PHE A 465 -15.90 -4.36 -16.99
CA PHE A 465 -15.32 -4.68 -18.29
C PHE A 465 -15.97 -5.89 -18.99
N PRO A 466 -17.31 -5.97 -19.09
CA PRO A 466 -18.00 -7.13 -19.67
C PRO A 466 -17.65 -7.34 -21.15
N ASP A 467 -17.51 -6.26 -21.92
CA ASP A 467 -17.14 -6.37 -23.34
C ASP A 467 -15.73 -6.94 -23.54
N PHE A 468 -14.78 -6.59 -22.67
CA PHE A 468 -13.43 -7.17 -22.69
C PHE A 468 -13.44 -8.64 -22.30
N TYR A 469 -14.17 -9.00 -21.24
CA TYR A 469 -14.28 -10.39 -20.80
C TYR A 469 -14.93 -11.29 -21.85
N GLN A 470 -15.94 -10.78 -22.56
CA GLN A 470 -16.55 -11.51 -23.67
C GLN A 470 -15.64 -11.66 -24.89
N MET A 471 -14.69 -10.74 -25.08
CA MET A 471 -13.73 -10.81 -26.20
C MET A 471 -12.52 -11.70 -25.88
N ARG A 472 -11.96 -11.60 -24.68
CA ARG A 472 -10.78 -12.33 -24.22
C ARG A 472 -10.97 -12.87 -22.79
N PRO A 473 -11.81 -13.89 -22.59
CA PRO A 473 -12.10 -14.42 -21.25
C PRO A 473 -10.86 -15.00 -20.56
N GLU A 474 -9.94 -15.59 -21.33
CA GLU A 474 -8.69 -16.22 -20.86
C GLU A 474 -7.71 -15.24 -20.20
N MET A 475 -7.84 -13.94 -20.49
CA MET A 475 -6.99 -12.90 -19.92
C MET A 475 -7.35 -12.59 -18.46
N PHE A 476 -8.58 -12.88 -18.02
CA PHE A 476 -9.08 -12.48 -16.72
C PHE A 476 -8.82 -13.52 -15.64
N GLN A 477 -8.05 -13.14 -14.63
CA GLN A 477 -7.74 -13.98 -13.48
C GLN A 477 -8.21 -13.34 -12.16
N ASN A 478 -8.08 -14.12 -11.09
CA ASN A 478 -8.16 -13.63 -9.73
C ASN A 478 -6.85 -13.95 -9.01
N LYS A 479 -6.41 -13.01 -8.16
CA LYS A 479 -5.32 -13.21 -7.21
C LYS A 479 -5.70 -12.50 -5.92
N THR A 480 -6.33 -13.24 -5.00
CA THR A 480 -6.71 -12.66 -3.70
C THR A 480 -5.48 -12.14 -2.99
N ASN A 481 -5.55 -10.90 -2.51
CA ASN A 481 -4.46 -10.26 -1.77
C ASN A 481 -4.01 -11.08 -0.55
N GLY A 482 -2.84 -10.72 -0.02
CA GLY A 482 -2.34 -11.25 1.24
C GLY A 482 -1.45 -10.27 1.99
N ILE A 483 -1.09 -10.64 3.21
CA ILE A 483 -0.20 -9.89 4.10
C ILE A 483 1.01 -10.73 4.48
N THR A 484 2.15 -10.08 4.72
CA THR A 484 3.33 -10.80 5.22
C THR A 484 3.17 -11.16 6.71
N PRO A 485 3.27 -12.44 7.11
CA PRO A 485 3.25 -12.82 8.52
C PRO A 485 4.49 -12.38 9.30
N ARG A 486 5.59 -12.02 8.61
CA ARG A 486 6.83 -11.53 9.26
C ARG A 486 6.58 -10.22 10.00
N LEU A 487 5.89 -9.27 9.34
CA LEU A 487 5.53 -8.00 9.97
C LEU A 487 4.25 -8.14 10.80
N TRP A 488 3.19 -8.68 10.19
CA TRP A 488 1.83 -8.59 10.74
C TRP A 488 1.47 -9.67 11.76
N LEU A 489 2.45 -10.45 12.23
CA LEU A 489 2.29 -11.36 13.36
C LEU A 489 3.61 -11.52 14.13
N ARG A 490 4.71 -11.88 13.44
CA ARG A 490 6.00 -12.13 14.10
C ARG A 490 6.61 -10.88 14.74
N ALA A 491 6.65 -9.76 14.02
CA ALA A 491 7.17 -8.49 14.53
C ALA A 491 6.18 -7.81 15.47
N CYS A 492 4.98 -7.50 14.99
CA CYS A 492 4.06 -6.65 15.75
C CYS A 492 3.42 -7.32 16.97
N ASN A 493 3.41 -8.66 17.04
CA ASN A 493 2.78 -9.40 18.14
C ASN A 493 3.67 -10.57 18.63
N PRO A 494 4.84 -10.25 19.21
CA PRO A 494 5.83 -11.26 19.59
C PRO A 494 5.32 -12.21 20.67
N LEU A 495 4.39 -11.77 21.52
CA LEU A 495 3.75 -12.61 22.55
C LEU A 495 2.91 -13.72 21.90
N LEU A 496 2.00 -13.36 20.98
CA LEU A 496 1.20 -14.33 20.25
C LEU A 496 2.08 -15.22 19.35
N SER A 497 3.04 -14.62 18.66
CA SER A 497 3.98 -15.36 17.81
C SER A 497 4.75 -16.42 18.59
N SER A 498 5.24 -16.10 19.78
CA SER A 498 5.98 -17.05 20.63
C SER A 498 5.08 -18.18 21.11
N LEU A 499 3.86 -17.85 21.58
CA LEU A 499 2.88 -18.84 22.00
C LEU A 499 2.55 -19.83 20.87
N ILE A 500 2.32 -19.35 19.65
CA ILE A 500 2.09 -20.21 18.48
C ILE A 500 3.33 -21.08 18.22
N THR A 501 4.52 -20.49 18.22
CA THR A 501 5.77 -21.22 17.96
C THR A 501 6.06 -22.31 19.00
N GLU A 502 5.72 -22.11 20.27
CA GLU A 502 5.86 -23.12 21.32
C GLU A 502 4.99 -24.37 21.06
N HIS A 503 3.82 -24.18 20.44
CA HIS A 503 2.85 -25.26 20.21
C HIS A 503 3.03 -26.00 18.88
N ILE A 504 3.46 -25.29 17.83
CA ILE A 504 3.52 -25.84 16.45
C ILE A 504 4.87 -25.62 15.74
N GLY A 505 5.88 -25.07 16.42
CA GLY A 505 7.19 -24.74 15.84
C GLY A 505 7.20 -23.42 15.05
N ASP A 506 8.34 -23.02 14.49
CA ASP A 506 8.52 -21.71 13.81
C ASP A 506 8.28 -21.76 12.29
N SER A 507 7.98 -22.94 11.74
CA SER A 507 7.80 -23.14 10.30
C SER A 507 6.66 -22.33 9.68
N TRP A 508 5.65 -21.95 10.49
CA TRP A 508 4.52 -21.14 10.04
C TRP A 508 4.90 -19.74 9.54
N ILE A 509 6.06 -19.21 9.99
CA ILE A 509 6.51 -17.86 9.60
C ILE A 509 6.86 -17.80 8.10
N ARG A 510 7.33 -18.93 7.55
CA ARG A 510 7.65 -19.11 6.12
C ARG A 510 6.51 -19.78 5.34
N ASN A 511 5.71 -20.63 5.99
CA ASN A 511 4.52 -21.23 5.39
C ASN A 511 3.31 -21.08 6.31
N LEU A 512 2.51 -20.03 6.09
CA LEU A 512 1.39 -19.71 6.97
C LEU A 512 0.33 -20.82 7.02
N GLU A 513 0.27 -21.75 6.06
CA GLU A 513 -0.58 -22.94 6.10
C GLU A 513 -0.40 -23.75 7.41
N HIS A 514 0.83 -23.78 7.96
CA HIS A 514 1.09 -24.53 9.19
C HIS A 514 0.41 -23.93 10.43
N ILE A 515 -0.03 -22.66 10.38
CA ILE A 515 -0.73 -22.00 11.51
C ILE A 515 -2.05 -22.70 11.84
N GLN A 516 -2.66 -23.41 10.87
CA GLN A 516 -3.86 -24.23 11.09
C GLN A 516 -3.66 -25.25 12.21
N GLY A 517 -2.42 -25.67 12.47
CA GLY A 517 -2.09 -26.60 13.54
C GLY A 517 -2.51 -26.14 14.95
N ILE A 518 -2.78 -24.85 15.17
CA ILE A 518 -3.26 -24.36 16.46
C ILE A 518 -4.75 -24.63 16.70
N GLU A 519 -5.52 -24.98 15.65
CA GLU A 519 -6.97 -25.21 15.75
C GLU A 519 -7.32 -26.30 16.76
N LYS A 520 -6.48 -27.34 16.89
CA LYS A 520 -6.66 -28.41 17.88
C LYS A 520 -6.57 -27.94 19.35
N TYR A 521 -6.07 -26.73 19.59
CA TYR A 521 -5.99 -26.11 20.91
C TYR A 521 -7.10 -25.07 21.13
N ALA A 522 -8.07 -24.96 20.21
CA ALA A 522 -9.16 -23.97 20.32
C ALA A 522 -10.01 -24.14 21.59
N GLU A 523 -10.10 -25.37 22.13
CA GLU A 523 -10.78 -25.69 23.40
C GLU A 523 -9.81 -25.92 24.58
N ASP A 524 -8.50 -25.83 24.34
CA ASP A 524 -7.49 -26.02 25.38
C ASP A 524 -7.44 -24.81 26.32
N ALA A 525 -7.59 -25.06 27.63
CA ALA A 525 -7.76 -23.99 28.60
C ALA A 525 -6.50 -23.13 28.75
N ASP A 526 -5.32 -23.76 28.77
CA ASP A 526 -4.04 -23.07 28.95
C ASP A 526 -3.70 -22.24 27.71
N PHE A 527 -3.94 -22.77 26.51
CA PHE A 527 -3.74 -22.05 25.26
C PHE A 527 -4.69 -20.84 25.14
N GLN A 528 -5.97 -21.01 25.46
CA GLN A 528 -6.93 -19.90 25.50
C GLN A 528 -6.50 -18.81 26.49
N ASP A 529 -6.02 -19.17 27.68
CA ASP A 529 -5.54 -18.21 28.67
C ASP A 529 -4.29 -17.46 28.17
N GLY A 530 -3.39 -18.16 27.48
CA GLY A 530 -2.23 -17.55 26.82
C GLY A 530 -2.62 -16.52 25.75
N ILE A 531 -3.60 -16.83 24.90
CA ILE A 531 -4.13 -15.91 23.88
C ILE A 531 -4.75 -14.67 24.53
N LEU A 532 -5.56 -14.86 25.57
CA LEU A 532 -6.24 -13.77 26.28
C LEU A 532 -5.24 -12.86 27.01
N GLU A 533 -4.20 -13.42 27.66
CA GLU A 533 -3.17 -12.61 28.32
C GLU A 533 -2.32 -11.83 27.30
N ALA A 534 -1.94 -12.45 26.18
CA ALA A 534 -1.25 -11.75 25.10
C ALA A 534 -2.08 -10.55 24.59
N LYS A 535 -3.38 -10.73 24.37
CA LYS A 535 -4.32 -9.66 24.02
C LYS A 535 -4.38 -8.58 25.10
N ALA A 536 -4.49 -8.97 26.36
CA ALA A 536 -4.58 -8.04 27.49
C ALA A 536 -3.32 -7.17 27.61
N ILE A 537 -2.12 -7.74 27.44
CA ILE A 537 -0.85 -6.98 27.44
C ILE A 537 -0.82 -5.98 26.30
N ASN A 538 -1.22 -6.40 25.08
CA ASN A 538 -1.29 -5.51 23.92
C ASN A 538 -2.27 -4.35 24.15
N LYS A 539 -3.44 -4.63 24.76
CA LYS A 539 -4.41 -3.58 25.13
C LYS A 539 -3.87 -2.61 26.18
N ARG A 540 -3.14 -3.09 27.18
CA ARG A 540 -2.44 -2.23 28.17
C ARG A 540 -1.39 -1.33 27.50
N ASN A 541 -0.66 -1.85 26.51
CA ASN A 541 0.31 -1.07 25.73
C ASN A 541 -0.39 0.02 24.91
N LEU A 542 -1.46 -0.33 24.19
CA LEU A 542 -2.22 0.64 23.40
C LEU A 542 -2.93 1.69 24.28
N ALA A 543 -3.47 1.31 25.43
CA ALA A 543 -4.06 2.26 26.38
C ALA A 543 -3.05 3.31 26.85
N ARG A 544 -1.79 2.92 27.09
CA ARG A 544 -0.69 3.85 27.39
C ARG A 544 -0.39 4.78 26.22
N LEU A 545 -0.38 4.26 24.99
CA LEU A 545 -0.18 5.07 23.78
C LEU A 545 -1.31 6.07 23.55
N ILE A 546 -2.56 5.65 23.76
CA ILE A 546 -3.75 6.52 23.69
C ILE A 546 -3.58 7.66 24.68
N TYR A 547 -3.28 7.35 25.95
CA TYR A 547 -3.09 8.39 26.97
C TYR A 547 -1.96 9.37 26.62
N ARG A 548 -0.82 8.88 26.12
CA ARG A 548 0.30 9.73 25.69
C ARG A 548 -0.06 10.62 24.49
N SER A 549 -0.86 10.11 23.56
CA SER A 549 -1.21 10.80 22.31
C SER A 549 -2.38 11.78 22.45
N THR A 550 -3.36 11.47 23.29
CA THR A 550 -4.64 12.19 23.36
C THR A 550 -4.97 12.75 24.75
N GLY A 551 -4.25 12.31 25.79
CA GLY A 551 -4.57 12.62 27.19
C GLY A 551 -5.78 11.86 27.76
N VAL A 552 -6.47 11.05 26.96
CA VAL A 552 -7.65 10.29 27.39
C VAL A 552 -7.22 8.97 28.02
N ARG A 553 -7.74 8.67 29.21
CA ARG A 553 -7.59 7.36 29.85
C ARG A 553 -8.71 6.44 29.37
N VAL A 554 -8.34 5.22 29.03
CA VAL A 554 -9.27 4.18 28.57
C VAL A 554 -9.07 2.92 29.42
N ASP A 555 -10.17 2.22 29.72
CA ASP A 555 -10.11 0.93 30.40
C ASP A 555 -9.67 -0.15 29.40
N HIS A 556 -8.60 -0.87 29.72
CA HIS A 556 -8.08 -1.95 28.88
C HIS A 556 -8.86 -3.26 29.03
N ASN A 557 -9.83 -3.33 29.95
CA ASN A 557 -10.78 -4.45 30.04
C ASN A 557 -12.00 -4.26 29.13
N ALA A 558 -12.24 -3.04 28.63
CA ALA A 558 -13.29 -2.75 27.67
C ALA A 558 -12.99 -3.38 26.31
N ILE A 559 -14.02 -3.66 25.50
CA ILE A 559 -13.84 -4.05 24.09
C ILE A 559 -13.11 -2.93 23.35
N PHE A 560 -11.96 -3.24 22.75
CA PHE A 560 -11.28 -2.35 21.82
C PHE A 560 -11.88 -2.56 20.43
N ASP A 561 -12.76 -1.64 20.04
CA ASP A 561 -13.52 -1.65 18.79
C ASP A 561 -12.85 -0.74 17.77
N VAL A 562 -12.22 -1.31 16.75
CA VAL A 562 -11.21 -0.61 15.96
C VAL A 562 -11.60 -0.49 14.49
N GLN A 563 -11.57 0.74 13.98
CA GLN A 563 -11.68 1.06 12.56
C GLN A 563 -10.50 1.93 12.09
N ILE A 564 -9.44 1.28 11.58
CA ILE A 564 -8.25 1.95 11.05
C ILE A 564 -8.09 1.75 9.54
N LYS A 565 -8.28 2.82 8.78
CA LYS A 565 -8.17 2.84 7.31
C LYS A 565 -8.28 4.29 6.81
N ARG A 566 -7.94 4.53 5.54
CA ARG A 566 -8.18 5.82 4.87
C ARG A 566 -9.63 6.28 5.10
N LEU A 567 -9.84 7.58 5.33
CA LEU A 567 -11.18 8.14 5.49
C LEU A 567 -11.81 8.29 4.11
N HIS A 568 -12.91 7.56 3.89
CA HIS A 568 -13.66 7.59 2.65
C HIS A 568 -15.11 7.19 2.92
N GLU A 569 -16.07 7.84 2.26
CA GLU A 569 -17.50 7.57 2.49
C GLU A 569 -17.89 6.09 2.31
N TYR A 570 -17.38 5.39 1.29
CA TYR A 570 -17.66 3.96 1.07
C TYR A 570 -17.11 3.02 2.16
N LYS A 571 -16.11 3.47 2.93
CA LYS A 571 -15.54 2.72 4.08
C LYS A 571 -16.37 2.88 5.35
N ARG A 572 -17.38 3.75 5.30
CA ARG A 572 -18.45 3.91 6.29
C ARG A 572 -17.96 4.10 7.73
N GLN A 573 -16.92 4.92 7.93
CA GLN A 573 -16.64 5.44 9.29
C GLN A 573 -17.87 6.19 9.85
N LEU A 574 -18.72 6.75 8.99
CA LEU A 574 -19.99 7.36 9.38
C LEU A 574 -20.97 6.34 9.97
N LEU A 575 -21.15 5.13 9.40
CA LEU A 575 -21.97 4.07 10.02
C LEU A 575 -21.48 3.72 11.44
N ASN A 576 -20.16 3.62 11.63
CA ASN A 576 -19.60 3.38 12.96
C ASN A 576 -19.89 4.54 13.93
N VAL A 577 -19.78 5.79 13.46
CA VAL A 577 -20.19 6.98 14.24
C VAL A 577 -21.68 6.91 14.60
N LEU A 578 -22.56 6.58 13.66
CA LEU A 578 -24.00 6.45 13.92
C LEU A 578 -24.26 5.36 14.98
N GLY A 579 -23.60 4.21 14.89
CA GLY A 579 -23.74 3.15 15.89
C GLY A 579 -23.19 3.54 17.26
N THR A 580 -22.10 4.31 17.30
CA THR A 580 -21.52 4.87 18.52
C THR A 580 -22.52 5.83 19.19
N LEU A 581 -23.17 6.70 18.42
CA LEU A 581 -24.19 7.61 18.93
C LEU A 581 -25.43 6.87 19.42
N ALA A 582 -25.87 5.81 18.72
CA ALA A 582 -26.94 4.95 19.18
C ALA A 582 -26.63 4.31 20.54
N ARG A 583 -25.40 3.81 20.73
CA ARG A 583 -24.94 3.27 22.03
C ARG A 583 -24.92 4.35 23.11
N TYR A 584 -24.42 5.55 22.78
CA TYR A 584 -24.42 6.69 23.70
C TYR A 584 -25.83 7.02 24.19
N TRP A 585 -26.81 7.13 23.29
CA TRP A 585 -28.19 7.44 23.67
C TRP A 585 -28.86 6.31 24.47
N ARG A 586 -28.63 5.04 24.12
CA ARG A 586 -29.08 3.90 24.94
C ARG A 586 -28.58 4.01 26.37
N ILE A 587 -27.29 4.33 26.58
CA ILE A 587 -26.71 4.54 27.91
C ILE A 587 -27.39 5.69 28.66
N LYS A 588 -27.69 6.81 27.97
CA LYS A 588 -28.34 7.97 28.58
C LYS A 588 -29.80 7.71 28.96
N GLU A 589 -30.48 6.83 28.23
CA GLU A 589 -31.87 6.44 28.47
C GLU A 589 -32.01 5.47 29.66
N ASP A 590 -31.06 4.55 29.84
CA ASP A 590 -31.00 3.66 31.01
C ASP A 590 -29.60 3.65 31.64
N LEU A 591 -29.41 4.56 32.62
CA LEU A 591 -28.15 4.65 33.36
C LEU A 591 -27.86 3.42 34.23
N SER A 592 -28.86 2.58 34.51
CA SER A 592 -28.73 1.41 35.39
C SER A 592 -28.36 0.12 34.66
N ALA A 593 -28.53 0.08 33.33
CA ALA A 593 -28.21 -1.09 32.52
C ALA A 593 -26.71 -1.42 32.51
N ASP A 594 -26.41 -2.73 32.52
CA ASP A 594 -25.07 -3.29 32.51
C ASP A 594 -24.52 -3.41 31.08
N TYR A 595 -24.04 -2.29 30.55
CA TYR A 595 -23.39 -2.23 29.24
C TYR A 595 -21.96 -2.75 29.33
N VAL A 596 -21.58 -3.63 28.38
CA VAL A 596 -20.17 -4.00 28.20
C VAL A 596 -19.36 -2.73 27.89
N PRO A 597 -18.30 -2.41 28.64
CA PRO A 597 -17.49 -1.23 28.34
C PRO A 597 -16.88 -1.31 26.94
N ARG A 598 -16.89 -0.21 26.18
CA ARG A 598 -16.37 -0.15 24.81
C ARG A 598 -15.51 1.07 24.55
N VAL A 599 -14.37 0.86 23.89
CA VAL A 599 -13.46 1.91 23.42
C VAL A 599 -13.45 1.86 21.90
N VAL A 600 -14.13 2.82 21.26
CA VAL A 600 -14.21 2.94 19.81
C VAL A 600 -13.01 3.74 19.31
N ILE A 601 -12.14 3.11 18.52
CA ILE A 601 -10.85 3.64 18.09
C ILE A 601 -10.86 3.84 16.58
N PHE A 602 -10.70 5.10 16.17
CA PHE A 602 -10.50 5.50 14.77
C PHE A 602 -9.05 5.91 14.55
N ALA A 603 -8.51 5.58 13.38
CA ALA A 603 -7.28 6.18 12.88
C ALA A 603 -7.28 6.15 11.35
N GLY A 604 -6.82 7.22 10.74
CA GLY A 604 -6.75 7.31 9.29
C GLY A 604 -6.53 8.73 8.80
N LYS A 605 -6.15 8.86 7.54
CA LYS A 605 -5.95 10.15 6.86
C LYS A 605 -7.06 10.38 5.83
N ALA A 606 -7.53 11.62 5.73
CA ALA A 606 -8.36 12.08 4.60
C ALA A 606 -7.46 12.71 3.53
N ALA A 607 -7.77 12.55 2.25
CA ALA A 607 -7.05 13.27 1.21
C ALA A 607 -7.23 14.80 1.40
N PRO A 608 -6.22 15.64 1.09
CA PRO A 608 -6.27 17.08 1.41
C PRO A 608 -7.48 17.80 0.80
N GLY A 609 -7.89 17.40 -0.40
CA GLY A 609 -9.05 17.94 -1.12
C GLY A 609 -10.41 17.33 -0.74
N TYR A 610 -10.45 16.31 0.12
CA TYR A 610 -11.69 15.59 0.42
C TYR A 610 -12.43 16.21 1.62
N PHE A 611 -13.26 17.20 1.31
CA PHE A 611 -13.97 18.00 2.31
C PHE A 611 -14.83 17.17 3.28
N VAL A 612 -15.71 16.28 2.77
CA VAL A 612 -16.61 15.48 3.60
C VAL A 612 -15.81 14.55 4.54
N ALA A 613 -14.76 13.90 4.04
CA ALA A 613 -13.89 13.05 4.86
C ALA A 613 -13.18 13.85 5.97
N LYS A 614 -12.72 15.07 5.70
CA LYS A 614 -12.14 15.97 6.73
C LYS A 614 -13.19 16.41 7.75
N ARG A 615 -14.43 16.66 7.33
CA ARG A 615 -15.55 16.95 8.24
C ARG A 615 -15.88 15.77 9.13
N LEU A 616 -15.83 14.54 8.61
CA LEU A 616 -16.02 13.33 9.40
C LEU A 616 -14.93 13.14 10.49
N ILE A 617 -13.67 13.47 10.19
CA ILE A 617 -12.60 13.48 11.21
C ILE A 617 -12.95 14.44 12.35
N LYS A 618 -13.39 15.66 12.02
CA LYS A 618 -13.83 16.65 13.01
C LYS A 618 -15.01 16.14 13.83
N LEU A 619 -16.00 15.51 13.19
CA LEU A 619 -17.15 14.92 13.86
C LEU A 619 -16.74 13.87 14.89
N ILE A 620 -15.85 12.93 14.51
CA ILE A 620 -15.36 11.89 15.42
C ILE A 620 -14.65 12.50 16.64
N ASN A 621 -13.78 13.49 16.43
CA ASN A 621 -13.07 14.16 17.52
C ASN A 621 -14.02 14.91 18.45
N CYS A 622 -14.97 15.68 17.90
CA CYS A 622 -15.98 16.41 18.67
C CYS A 622 -16.90 15.48 19.49
N ILE A 623 -17.34 14.36 18.89
CA ILE A 623 -18.08 13.33 19.61
C ILE A 623 -17.25 12.77 20.77
N GLY A 624 -15.97 12.47 20.54
CA GLY A 624 -15.07 12.03 21.61
C GLY A 624 -14.89 13.06 22.72
N ASP A 625 -14.81 14.34 22.38
CA ASP A 625 -14.69 15.42 23.37
C ASP A 625 -15.88 15.51 24.33
N VAL A 626 -17.09 15.21 23.83
CA VAL A 626 -18.31 15.17 24.64
C VAL A 626 -18.41 13.85 25.41
N ILE A 627 -18.42 12.71 24.70
CA ILE A 627 -18.66 11.40 25.30
C ILE A 627 -17.61 11.05 26.36
N ASN A 628 -16.33 11.32 26.10
CA ASN A 628 -15.26 10.94 27.02
C ASN A 628 -15.30 11.69 28.37
N LYS A 629 -16.00 12.84 28.41
CA LYS A 629 -16.14 13.73 29.58
C LYS A 629 -17.54 13.65 30.22
N ASP A 630 -18.49 12.92 29.63
CA ASP A 630 -19.84 12.80 30.16
C ASP A 630 -19.83 11.97 31.47
N PRO A 631 -20.21 12.55 32.63
CA PRO A 631 -20.22 11.87 33.92
C PRO A 631 -21.26 10.75 34.02
N ASP A 632 -22.26 10.74 33.15
CA ASP A 632 -23.24 9.66 33.06
C ASP A 632 -22.63 8.46 32.32
N VAL A 633 -21.85 8.68 31.27
CA VAL A 633 -21.27 7.61 30.45
C VAL A 633 -20.05 6.96 31.12
N LYS A 634 -19.16 7.78 31.71
CA LYS A 634 -17.90 7.35 32.35
C LYS A 634 -17.06 6.45 31.44
N ASP A 635 -16.75 5.23 31.87
CA ASP A 635 -15.90 4.27 31.14
C ASP A 635 -16.72 3.24 30.34
N ARG A 636 -18.06 3.35 30.33
CA ARG A 636 -18.93 2.46 29.53
C ARG A 636 -18.75 2.68 28.03
N LEU A 637 -18.38 3.90 27.63
CA LEU A 637 -18.07 4.23 26.24
C LEU A 637 -16.98 5.31 26.19
N LYS A 638 -15.93 5.03 25.41
CA LYS A 638 -14.90 6.02 25.02
C LYS A 638 -14.79 6.06 23.49
N VAL A 639 -14.52 7.24 22.94
CA VAL A 639 -14.30 7.46 21.50
C VAL A 639 -12.95 8.13 21.31
N ILE A 640 -12.07 7.48 20.56
CA ILE A 640 -10.67 7.87 20.41
C ILE A 640 -10.35 8.03 18.91
N PHE A 641 -9.75 9.15 18.54
CA PHE A 641 -9.10 9.31 17.24
C PHE A 641 -7.59 9.38 17.44
N LEU A 642 -6.85 8.40 16.92
CA LEU A 642 -5.39 8.42 16.95
C LEU A 642 -4.84 9.12 15.71
N PRO A 643 -4.06 10.21 15.87
CA PRO A 643 -3.54 10.99 14.75
C PRO A 643 -2.41 10.24 14.03
N ASN A 644 -2.19 10.63 12.77
CA ASN A 644 -1.07 10.20 11.94
C ASN A 644 -0.96 8.69 11.76
N TYR A 645 -2.06 8.05 11.40
CA TYR A 645 -2.07 6.64 11.02
C TYR A 645 -0.99 6.31 9.97
N ASN A 646 -0.09 5.41 10.33
CA ASN A 646 1.03 4.89 9.54
C ASN A 646 1.25 3.39 9.88
N VAL A 647 2.33 2.78 9.39
CA VAL A 647 2.58 1.34 9.61
C VAL A 647 2.91 1.08 11.07
N SER A 648 3.83 1.87 11.65
CA SER A 648 4.24 1.71 13.05
C SER A 648 3.08 1.86 14.05
N LEU A 649 2.13 2.76 13.78
CA LEU A 649 0.93 2.89 14.60
C LEU A 649 -0.03 1.71 14.38
N ALA A 650 -0.15 1.19 13.16
CA ALA A 650 -0.94 0.00 12.88
C ALA A 650 -0.40 -1.24 13.62
N GLU A 651 0.93 -1.41 13.68
CA GLU A 651 1.60 -2.49 14.42
C GLU A 651 1.28 -2.47 15.92
N LYS A 652 0.94 -1.30 16.49
CA LYS A 652 0.51 -1.17 17.89
C LYS A 652 -0.99 -1.36 18.08
N ILE A 653 -1.80 -0.94 17.11
CA ILE A 653 -3.26 -1.00 17.20
C ILE A 653 -3.78 -2.41 16.92
N ILE A 654 -3.29 -3.07 15.86
CA ILE A 654 -3.83 -4.34 15.36
C ILE A 654 -3.75 -5.46 16.41
N PRO A 655 -2.61 -5.70 17.09
CA PRO A 655 -2.51 -6.74 18.11
C PRO A 655 -3.42 -6.51 19.32
N ALA A 656 -3.83 -5.27 19.57
CA ALA A 656 -4.64 -4.87 20.72
C ALA A 656 -6.15 -4.86 20.44
N ALA A 657 -6.59 -4.99 19.19
CA ALA A 657 -8.02 -4.95 18.87
C ALA A 657 -8.76 -6.22 19.30
N ASP A 658 -9.96 -6.04 19.83
CA ASP A 658 -10.92 -7.13 20.06
C ASP A 658 -11.86 -7.25 18.86
N LEU A 659 -12.41 -6.12 18.40
CA LEU A 659 -13.26 -6.04 17.21
C LEU A 659 -12.58 -5.27 16.07
N SER A 660 -12.76 -5.78 14.86
CA SER A 660 -12.25 -5.24 13.61
C SER A 660 -13.40 -4.81 12.71
N GLN A 661 -13.54 -3.49 12.51
CA GLN A 661 -14.63 -2.89 11.74
C GLN A 661 -14.34 -2.92 10.22
N GLN A 662 -14.96 -3.86 9.53
CA GLN A 662 -14.83 -4.12 8.08
C GLN A 662 -16.16 -3.88 7.36
N ILE A 663 -16.67 -2.65 7.54
CA ILE A 663 -18.05 -2.30 7.26
C ILE A 663 -18.23 -1.52 5.96
N SER A 664 -17.47 -1.77 4.89
CA SER A 664 -17.73 -1.08 3.61
C SER A 664 -19.09 -1.45 3.04
N THR A 665 -19.68 -0.62 2.17
CA THR A 665 -20.90 -0.99 1.43
C THR A 665 -20.57 -2.17 0.53
N ALA A 666 -21.40 -3.23 0.54
CA ALA A 666 -21.11 -4.43 -0.24
C ALA A 666 -20.96 -4.13 -1.75
N GLY A 667 -19.90 -4.69 -2.33
CA GLY A 667 -19.51 -4.44 -3.70
C GLY A 667 -18.81 -3.10 -3.93
N PHE A 668 -18.11 -2.53 -2.92
CA PHE A 668 -17.29 -1.30 -3.07
C PHE A 668 -15.82 -1.49 -2.66
N GLU A 669 -15.52 -2.28 -1.63
CA GLU A 669 -14.14 -2.61 -1.28
C GLU A 669 -13.62 -3.74 -2.18
N ALA A 670 -12.57 -3.45 -2.94
CA ALA A 670 -11.99 -4.43 -3.86
C ALA A 670 -11.46 -5.68 -3.14
N SER A 671 -10.93 -5.54 -1.92
CA SER A 671 -10.39 -6.65 -1.14
C SER A 671 -10.29 -6.25 0.33
N GLY A 672 -9.43 -5.28 0.63
CA GLY A 672 -9.05 -4.93 1.99
C GLY A 672 -7.98 -5.90 2.52
N THR A 673 -6.91 -5.35 3.10
CA THR A 673 -5.84 -6.14 3.75
C THR A 673 -5.75 -5.88 5.25
N GLY A 674 -6.47 -4.87 5.77
CA GLY A 674 -6.55 -4.61 7.22
C GLY A 674 -7.31 -5.71 7.96
N ASN A 675 -8.42 -6.16 7.38
CA ASN A 675 -9.22 -7.30 7.83
C ASN A 675 -8.38 -8.56 8.10
N MET A 676 -7.51 -8.94 7.16
CA MET A 676 -6.59 -10.08 7.28
C MET A 676 -5.64 -9.92 8.48
N LYS A 677 -5.11 -8.71 8.71
CA LYS A 677 -4.17 -8.46 9.81
C LYS A 677 -4.85 -8.60 11.16
N PHE A 678 -6.06 -8.07 11.27
CA PHE A 678 -6.85 -8.15 12.49
C PHE A 678 -7.21 -9.59 12.85
N ALA A 679 -7.73 -10.35 11.89
CA ALA A 679 -8.10 -11.74 12.12
C ALA A 679 -6.87 -12.61 12.47
N LEU A 680 -5.74 -12.41 11.80
CA LEU A 680 -4.47 -13.09 12.12
C LEU A 680 -3.94 -12.73 13.53
N ASN A 681 -4.36 -11.61 14.11
CA ASN A 681 -4.03 -11.19 15.48
C ASN A 681 -5.16 -11.45 16.49
N GLY A 682 -6.15 -12.28 16.14
CA GLY A 682 -7.21 -12.73 17.03
C GLY A 682 -8.29 -11.69 17.33
N ALA A 683 -8.43 -10.64 16.51
CA ALA A 683 -9.60 -9.77 16.58
C ALA A 683 -10.76 -10.40 15.79
N LEU A 684 -11.97 -10.37 16.34
CA LEU A 684 -13.16 -10.82 15.63
C LEU A 684 -13.65 -9.74 14.67
N THR A 685 -14.07 -10.15 13.48
CA THR A 685 -14.50 -9.21 12.45
C THR A 685 -15.99 -8.93 12.55
N ILE A 686 -16.36 -7.65 12.59
CA ILE A 686 -17.70 -7.18 12.29
C ILE A 686 -17.67 -6.53 10.90
N GLY A 687 -18.45 -7.07 9.97
CA GLY A 687 -18.28 -6.68 8.58
C GLY A 687 -19.41 -7.10 7.66
N THR A 688 -19.41 -6.49 6.48
CA THR A 688 -20.29 -6.87 5.38
C THR A 688 -19.66 -7.96 4.52
N LEU A 689 -20.48 -8.64 3.71
CA LEU A 689 -20.01 -9.56 2.66
C LEU A 689 -19.46 -8.77 1.47
N ASP A 690 -18.29 -8.15 1.69
CA ASP A 690 -17.58 -7.32 0.72
C ASP A 690 -16.09 -7.67 0.64
N GLY A 691 -15.47 -7.42 -0.51
CA GLY A 691 -14.04 -7.66 -0.74
C GLY A 691 -13.57 -9.04 -0.28
N ALA A 692 -12.47 -9.07 0.49
CA ALA A 692 -11.90 -10.29 1.05
C ALA A 692 -12.62 -10.77 2.32
N THR A 693 -13.59 -10.02 2.88
CA THR A 693 -14.39 -10.48 4.02
C THR A 693 -15.26 -11.69 3.64
N VAL A 694 -15.69 -11.77 2.38
CA VAL A 694 -16.38 -12.96 1.83
C VAL A 694 -15.50 -14.20 1.95
N GLU A 695 -14.27 -14.12 1.43
CA GLU A 695 -13.31 -15.22 1.48
C GLU A 695 -12.89 -15.53 2.93
N MET A 696 -12.82 -14.53 3.81
CA MET A 696 -12.57 -14.74 5.23
C MET A 696 -13.71 -15.53 5.89
N ALA A 697 -14.97 -15.22 5.57
CA ALA A 697 -16.13 -15.96 6.09
C ALA A 697 -16.13 -17.42 5.61
N GLU A 698 -15.72 -17.66 4.35
CA GLU A 698 -15.56 -19.01 3.80
C GLU A 698 -14.48 -19.82 4.53
N GLU A 699 -13.31 -19.22 4.80
CA GLU A 699 -12.19 -19.92 5.44
C GLU A 699 -12.38 -20.07 6.96
N ILE A 700 -12.81 -19.00 7.63
CA ILE A 700 -12.91 -18.93 9.10
C ILE A 700 -14.19 -19.61 9.59
N GLY A 701 -15.24 -19.63 8.78
CA GLY A 701 -16.61 -19.96 9.16
C GLY A 701 -17.37 -18.71 9.57
N GLU A 702 -18.50 -18.45 8.91
CA GLU A 702 -19.36 -17.28 9.16
C GLU A 702 -19.81 -17.21 10.63
N GLU A 703 -20.02 -18.35 11.27
CA GLU A 703 -20.37 -18.45 12.69
C GLU A 703 -19.28 -17.90 13.62
N ASN A 704 -18.05 -17.74 13.15
CA ASN A 704 -16.92 -17.20 13.91
C ASN A 704 -16.66 -15.70 13.65
N MET A 705 -17.58 -15.04 12.92
CA MET A 705 -17.57 -13.62 12.58
C MET A 705 -18.92 -12.98 12.91
N PHE A 706 -19.00 -11.65 12.82
CA PHE A 706 -20.25 -10.89 12.96
C PHE A 706 -20.59 -10.27 11.60
N ILE A 707 -21.13 -11.09 10.69
CA ILE A 707 -21.54 -10.66 9.36
C ILE A 707 -22.92 -9.99 9.42
N PHE A 708 -23.08 -8.86 8.73
CA PHE A 708 -24.34 -8.12 8.67
C PHE A 708 -24.51 -7.37 7.34
N GLY A 709 -25.70 -6.77 7.18
CA GLY A 709 -25.99 -5.82 6.12
C GLY A 709 -26.36 -6.48 4.79
N LEU A 710 -26.59 -5.64 3.79
CA LEU A 710 -26.97 -6.04 2.44
C LEU A 710 -25.78 -6.71 1.71
N THR A 711 -26.09 -7.70 0.88
CA THR A 711 -25.18 -8.27 -0.12
C THR A 711 -24.98 -7.31 -1.30
N ALA A 712 -23.94 -7.53 -2.12
CA ALA A 712 -23.66 -6.67 -3.28
C ALA A 712 -24.83 -6.66 -4.30
N GLU A 713 -25.51 -7.80 -4.43
CA GLU A 713 -26.69 -7.97 -5.28
C GLU A 713 -27.89 -7.19 -4.71
N GLU A 714 -28.14 -7.26 -3.40
CA GLU A 714 -29.20 -6.50 -2.72
C GLU A 714 -28.94 -4.98 -2.74
N VAL A 715 -27.69 -4.55 -2.57
CA VAL A 715 -27.28 -3.14 -2.73
C VAL A 715 -27.64 -2.65 -4.13
N SER A 716 -27.34 -3.44 -5.16
CA SER A 716 -27.67 -3.07 -6.54
C SER A 716 -29.19 -3.04 -6.78
N ALA A 717 -29.93 -4.01 -6.26
CA ALA A 717 -31.38 -4.08 -6.40
C ALA A 717 -32.07 -2.90 -5.70
N LEU A 718 -31.66 -2.58 -4.47
CA LEU A 718 -32.22 -1.48 -3.68
C LEU A 718 -31.98 -0.11 -4.33
N LYS A 719 -30.78 0.10 -4.88
CA LYS A 719 -30.49 1.32 -5.65
C LYS A 719 -31.34 1.41 -6.92
N GLN A 720 -31.54 0.30 -7.62
CA GLN A 720 -32.37 0.26 -8.84
C GLN A 720 -33.86 0.47 -8.55
N SER A 721 -34.35 0.04 -7.38
CA SER A 721 -35.75 0.24 -6.98
C SER A 721 -36.08 1.65 -6.49
N GLY A 722 -35.10 2.56 -6.44
CA GLY A 722 -35.30 3.95 -6.01
C GLY A 722 -35.23 4.13 -4.50
N TYR A 723 -34.14 3.67 -3.88
CA TYR A 723 -33.81 3.90 -2.46
C TYR A 723 -34.07 5.35 -2.00
N ASP A 724 -34.87 5.52 -0.95
CA ASP A 724 -35.17 6.81 -0.31
C ASP A 724 -34.70 6.80 1.17
N PRO A 725 -33.61 7.49 1.52
CA PRO A 725 -33.13 7.55 2.90
C PRO A 725 -34.10 8.27 3.84
N TRP A 726 -34.96 9.15 3.34
CA TRP A 726 -35.96 9.82 4.17
C TRP A 726 -37.01 8.86 4.72
N GLN A 727 -37.25 7.74 4.06
CA GLN A 727 -38.14 6.70 4.59
C GLN A 727 -37.59 6.14 5.90
N TYR A 728 -36.30 5.74 5.91
CA TYR A 728 -35.62 5.22 7.09
C TYR A 728 -35.63 6.21 8.24
N TYR A 729 -35.37 7.49 7.96
CA TYR A 729 -35.43 8.56 8.96
C TYR A 729 -36.83 8.76 9.58
N ARG A 730 -37.90 8.61 8.79
CA ARG A 730 -39.29 8.78 9.25
C ARG A 730 -39.82 7.56 10.01
N GLU A 731 -39.36 6.36 9.66
CA GLU A 731 -39.88 5.11 10.23
C GLU A 731 -39.12 4.67 11.50
N ASP A 732 -37.84 5.02 11.63
CA ASP A 732 -37.00 4.58 12.73
C ASP A 732 -36.61 5.73 13.67
N ALA A 733 -37.07 5.65 14.92
CA ALA A 733 -36.83 6.69 15.93
C ALA A 733 -35.34 6.78 16.34
N GLN A 734 -34.60 5.67 16.32
CA GLN A 734 -33.19 5.65 16.67
C GLN A 734 -32.34 6.28 15.56
N ILE A 735 -32.64 5.97 14.29
CA ILE A 735 -32.03 6.65 13.13
C ILE A 735 -32.26 8.16 13.22
N ARG A 736 -33.50 8.57 13.49
CA ARG A 736 -33.85 9.99 13.65
C ARG A 736 -33.04 10.65 14.77
N GLN A 737 -32.98 10.03 15.94
CA GLN A 737 -32.25 10.56 17.09
C GLN A 737 -30.76 10.76 16.79
N VAL A 738 -30.09 9.78 16.15
CA VAL A 738 -28.65 9.90 15.83
C VAL A 738 -28.39 10.94 14.74
N ILE A 739 -29.24 11.02 13.72
CA ILE A 739 -29.10 12.03 12.65
C ILE A 739 -29.35 13.43 13.20
N ASP A 740 -30.41 13.62 14.00
CA ASP A 740 -30.72 14.92 14.61
C ASP A 740 -29.62 15.37 15.58
N SER A 741 -28.95 14.41 16.24
CA SER A 741 -27.77 14.71 17.07
C SER A 741 -26.59 15.23 16.27
N ILE A 742 -26.42 14.79 15.02
CA ILE A 742 -25.37 15.29 14.11
C ILE A 742 -25.78 16.62 13.48
N ARG A 743 -27.07 16.79 13.14
CA ARG A 743 -27.61 18.05 12.58
C ARG A 743 -27.59 19.17 13.61
N GLY A 744 -27.81 18.85 14.88
CA GLY A 744 -27.74 19.82 15.97
C GLY A 744 -26.31 20.22 16.32
N ASP A 745 -26.19 21.27 17.13
CA ASP A 745 -24.88 21.81 17.55
C ASP A 745 -24.33 21.13 18.82
N LEU A 746 -24.90 19.99 19.24
CA LEU A 746 -24.60 19.31 20.51
C LEU A 746 -23.11 19.00 20.66
N PHE A 747 -22.47 18.49 19.59
CA PHE A 747 -21.08 18.04 19.63
C PHE A 747 -20.06 19.15 19.34
N CYS A 748 -20.49 20.29 18.78
CA CYS A 748 -19.59 21.40 18.46
C CYS A 748 -20.31 22.75 18.60
N PRO A 749 -20.68 23.18 19.82
CA PRO A 749 -21.45 24.40 20.04
C PRO A 749 -20.72 25.67 19.58
N ASP A 750 -19.38 25.63 19.54
CA ASP A 750 -18.54 26.76 19.12
C ASP A 750 -18.51 26.97 17.60
N GLU A 751 -18.94 25.98 16.81
CA GLU A 751 -19.02 26.06 15.33
C GLU A 751 -20.39 25.57 14.84
N PRO A 752 -21.47 26.36 15.04
CA PRO A 752 -22.82 25.93 14.67
C PRO A 752 -22.93 25.53 13.21
N GLY A 753 -23.57 24.39 12.95
CA GLY A 753 -23.80 23.86 11.61
C GLY A 753 -22.60 23.24 10.91
N VAL A 754 -21.45 23.09 11.58
CA VAL A 754 -20.23 22.50 10.99
C VAL A 754 -20.44 21.08 10.43
N PHE A 755 -21.44 20.35 10.95
CA PHE A 755 -21.77 18.98 10.57
C PHE A 755 -22.97 18.85 9.63
N PHE A 756 -23.62 19.95 9.24
CA PHE A 756 -24.71 19.90 8.25
C PHE A 756 -24.31 19.17 6.96
N PRO A 757 -23.13 19.41 6.36
CA PRO A 757 -22.74 18.70 5.13
C PRO A 757 -22.65 17.18 5.30
N VAL A 758 -22.30 16.70 6.51
CA VAL A 758 -22.25 15.26 6.80
C VAL A 758 -23.66 14.70 6.88
N ALA A 759 -24.59 15.39 7.55
CA ALA A 759 -25.99 14.96 7.58
C ALA A 759 -26.67 15.04 6.20
N GLU A 760 -26.33 16.02 5.37
CA GLU A 760 -26.84 16.13 3.99
C GLU A 760 -26.43 14.93 3.14
N THR A 761 -25.23 14.36 3.35
CA THR A 761 -24.83 13.12 2.65
C THR A 761 -25.79 11.95 2.91
N LEU A 762 -26.41 11.92 4.10
CA LEU A 762 -27.34 10.85 4.49
C LEU A 762 -28.77 11.06 3.98
N LEU A 763 -29.24 12.31 3.85
CA LEU A 763 -30.65 12.58 3.55
C LEU A 763 -30.84 13.28 2.19
N GLU A 764 -30.11 14.36 1.95
CA GLU A 764 -30.31 15.22 0.78
C GLU A 764 -29.55 14.71 -0.45
N HIS A 765 -28.42 14.04 -0.25
CA HIS A 765 -27.60 13.46 -1.33
C HIS A 765 -27.81 11.96 -1.50
N GLY A 766 -28.92 11.44 -0.98
CA GLY A 766 -29.42 10.10 -1.28
C GLY A 766 -28.69 8.94 -0.60
N ASP A 767 -27.83 9.20 0.40
CA ASP A 767 -27.03 8.18 1.10
C ASP A 767 -26.42 7.15 0.14
N GLN A 768 -25.51 7.63 -0.71
CA GLN A 768 -24.87 6.85 -1.77
C GLN A 768 -24.33 5.50 -1.30
N TYR A 769 -23.99 5.36 -0.02
CA TYR A 769 -23.36 4.18 0.57
C TYR A 769 -24.26 3.40 1.53
N LEU A 770 -25.57 3.68 1.53
CA LEU A 770 -26.60 2.91 2.21
C LEU A 770 -26.31 2.72 3.71
N GLN A 771 -25.80 3.78 4.36
CA GLN A 771 -25.54 3.82 5.79
C GLN A 771 -26.83 3.52 6.57
N LEU A 772 -27.97 4.10 6.16
CA LEU A 772 -29.23 3.97 6.88
C LEU A 772 -29.90 2.61 6.64
N ALA A 773 -29.70 2.01 5.46
CA ALA A 773 -30.24 0.69 5.16
C ALA A 773 -29.60 -0.41 6.02
N ASP A 774 -28.30 -0.30 6.27
CA ASP A 774 -27.54 -1.27 7.08
C ASP A 774 -27.50 -0.92 8.58
N PHE A 775 -28.09 0.19 8.99
CA PHE A 775 -27.94 0.70 10.37
C PHE A 775 -28.44 -0.28 11.43
N GLN A 776 -29.64 -0.84 11.26
CA GLN A 776 -30.23 -1.73 12.27
C GLN A 776 -29.51 -3.09 12.34
N SER A 777 -29.16 -3.68 11.20
CA SER A 777 -28.38 -4.92 11.16
C SER A 777 -26.97 -4.73 11.72
N TYR A 778 -26.36 -3.56 11.53
CA TYR A 778 -25.11 -3.18 12.17
C TYR A 778 -25.23 -3.14 13.70
N LEU A 779 -26.28 -2.53 14.24
CA LEU A 779 -26.50 -2.51 15.70
C LEU A 779 -26.70 -3.91 16.28
N GLN A 780 -27.47 -4.77 15.59
CA GLN A 780 -27.67 -6.16 15.99
C GLN A 780 -26.36 -6.95 16.05
N ALA A 781 -25.48 -6.79 15.06
CA ALA A 781 -24.16 -7.42 15.07
C ALA A 781 -23.28 -6.94 16.23
N ASN A 782 -23.39 -5.67 16.61
CA ASN A 782 -22.69 -5.13 17.78
C ASN A 782 -23.24 -5.67 19.11
N ASP A 783 -24.56 -5.86 19.21
CA ASP A 783 -25.21 -6.44 20.38
C ASP A 783 -24.80 -7.92 20.57
N LEU A 784 -24.72 -8.70 19.47
CA LEU A 784 -24.18 -10.07 19.48
C LEU A 784 -22.71 -10.12 19.92
N ALA A 785 -21.90 -9.14 19.54
CA ALA A 785 -20.52 -9.05 19.99
C ALA A 785 -20.42 -8.80 21.51
N ASP A 786 -21.29 -7.95 22.06
CA ASP A 786 -21.37 -7.72 23.51
C ASP A 786 -21.82 -8.98 24.27
N GLU A 787 -22.76 -9.75 23.72
CA GLU A 787 -23.19 -11.03 24.31
C GLU A 787 -22.06 -12.07 24.35
N LEU A 788 -21.30 -12.19 23.26
CA LEU A 788 -20.18 -13.12 23.20
C LEU A 788 -19.02 -12.69 24.10
N TYR A 789 -18.72 -11.39 24.20
CA TYR A 789 -17.59 -10.91 25.00
C TYR A 789 -17.75 -11.20 26.50
N ARG A 790 -18.99 -11.34 26.97
CA ARG A 790 -19.31 -11.82 28.34
C ARG A 790 -18.94 -13.29 28.58
N GLN A 791 -18.52 -14.02 27.53
CA GLN A 791 -18.15 -15.43 27.57
C GLN A 791 -16.69 -15.60 27.12
N PRO A 792 -15.68 -15.31 27.98
CA PRO A 792 -14.28 -15.24 27.58
C PRO A 792 -13.74 -16.50 26.88
N ARG A 793 -14.18 -17.69 27.30
CA ARG A 793 -13.80 -18.97 26.70
C ARG A 793 -14.36 -19.13 25.28
N ALA A 794 -15.62 -18.76 25.06
CA ALA A 794 -16.22 -18.79 23.73
C ALA A 794 -15.62 -17.71 22.80
N TRP A 795 -15.29 -16.53 23.34
CA TRP A 795 -14.55 -15.51 22.62
C TRP A 795 -13.16 -15.99 22.20
N ALA A 796 -12.39 -16.56 23.13
CA ALA A 796 -11.05 -17.10 22.86
C ALA A 796 -11.09 -18.21 21.82
N HIS A 797 -12.06 -19.13 21.92
CA HIS A 797 -12.28 -20.17 20.91
C HIS A 797 -12.44 -19.57 19.51
N LYS A 798 -13.33 -18.60 19.33
CA LYS A 798 -13.51 -17.94 18.01
C LYS A 798 -12.27 -17.18 17.56
N ALA A 799 -11.57 -16.51 18.47
CA ALA A 799 -10.32 -15.81 18.15
C ALA A 799 -9.24 -16.78 17.65
N ILE A 800 -9.10 -17.94 18.29
CA ILE A 800 -8.17 -19.00 17.87
C ILE A 800 -8.53 -19.53 16.47
N LEU A 801 -9.81 -19.78 16.20
CA LEU A 801 -10.26 -20.21 14.87
C LEU A 801 -9.98 -19.15 13.79
N ASN A 802 -10.16 -17.86 14.10
CA ASN A 802 -9.80 -16.77 13.18
C ASN A 802 -8.30 -16.80 12.84
N ILE A 803 -7.43 -16.94 13.86
CA ILE A 803 -5.97 -17.01 13.67
C ILE A 803 -5.60 -18.25 12.84
N ALA A 804 -6.09 -19.43 13.23
CA ALA A 804 -5.76 -20.71 12.61
C ALA A 804 -6.20 -20.77 11.14
N ARG A 805 -7.40 -20.24 10.84
CA ARG A 805 -8.03 -20.36 9.53
C ARG A 805 -7.71 -19.19 8.58
N CYS A 806 -6.98 -18.16 9.04
CA CYS A 806 -6.49 -17.08 8.18
C CYS A 806 -5.28 -17.41 7.28
N HIS A 807 -4.80 -18.65 7.30
CA HIS A 807 -3.63 -19.13 6.56
C HIS A 807 -3.61 -18.77 5.05
N LYS A 808 -4.76 -18.82 4.36
CA LYS A 808 -4.91 -18.46 2.93
C LYS A 808 -4.48 -17.02 2.61
N PHE A 809 -4.54 -16.11 3.59
CA PHE A 809 -4.28 -14.68 3.40
C PHE A 809 -2.81 -14.28 3.55
N SER A 810 -1.89 -15.23 3.46
CA SER A 810 -0.46 -14.93 3.31
C SER A 810 -0.15 -14.30 1.95
N ALA A 811 0.66 -13.24 1.96
CA ALA A 811 1.23 -12.67 0.74
C ALA A 811 2.12 -13.67 -0.02
N ASP A 812 2.69 -14.67 0.65
CA ASP A 812 3.49 -15.73 0.01
C ASP A 812 2.66 -16.61 -0.91
N ARG A 813 1.40 -16.87 -0.52
CA ARG A 813 0.45 -17.62 -1.34
C ARG A 813 0.09 -16.82 -2.58
N ALA A 814 -0.26 -15.54 -2.40
CA ALA A 814 -0.55 -14.65 -3.52
C ALA A 814 0.64 -14.55 -4.48
N VAL A 815 1.86 -14.27 -3.99
CA VAL A 815 3.07 -14.17 -4.82
C VAL A 815 3.35 -15.47 -5.59
N ARG A 816 3.17 -16.63 -4.97
CA ARG A 816 3.29 -17.93 -5.66
C ARG A 816 2.30 -18.07 -6.81
N GLU A 817 1.02 -17.75 -6.61
CA GLU A 817 0.02 -17.75 -7.68
C GLU A 817 0.37 -16.78 -8.81
N TYR A 818 0.84 -15.56 -8.51
CA TYR A 818 1.31 -14.63 -9.53
C TYR A 818 2.52 -15.18 -10.30
N ALA A 819 3.49 -15.77 -9.58
CA ALA A 819 4.70 -16.31 -10.18
C ALA A 819 4.41 -17.47 -11.14
N GLU A 820 3.48 -18.36 -10.76
CA GLU A 820 3.12 -19.56 -11.52
C GLU A 820 2.15 -19.25 -12.68
N GLU A 821 1.15 -18.40 -12.47
CA GLU A 821 0.03 -18.23 -13.41
C GLU A 821 0.12 -16.97 -14.28
N ILE A 822 1.01 -16.03 -13.95
CA ILE A 822 1.15 -14.75 -14.65
C ILE A 822 2.59 -14.52 -15.11
N TRP A 823 3.52 -14.40 -14.16
CA TRP A 823 4.89 -13.99 -14.47
C TRP A 823 5.73 -15.10 -15.10
N ASN A 824 5.37 -16.36 -14.82
CA ASN A 824 6.11 -17.55 -15.22
C ASN A 824 7.58 -17.48 -14.78
N ILE A 825 7.79 -17.20 -13.48
CA ILE A 825 9.13 -17.14 -12.87
C ILE A 825 9.32 -18.28 -11.88
N THR A 826 10.55 -18.77 -11.75
CA THR A 826 10.93 -19.81 -10.79
C THR A 826 11.82 -19.24 -9.69
N PRO A 827 11.74 -19.78 -8.46
CA PRO A 827 12.60 -19.33 -7.38
C PRO A 827 14.04 -19.79 -7.63
N LEU A 828 14.99 -18.93 -7.28
CA LEU A 828 16.41 -19.26 -7.29
C LEU A 828 17.01 -18.99 -5.91
N GLN A 829 17.14 -20.04 -5.11
CA GLN A 829 17.74 -19.96 -3.79
C GLN A 829 19.26 -19.76 -3.90
N VAL A 830 19.75 -18.73 -3.24
CA VAL A 830 21.17 -18.36 -3.23
C VAL A 830 21.82 -18.84 -1.94
N SER A 831 23.09 -19.22 -2.02
CA SER A 831 23.97 -19.45 -0.86
C SER A 831 25.05 -18.38 -0.85
N LEU A 832 25.26 -17.77 0.32
CA LEU A 832 26.32 -16.79 0.53
C LEU A 832 27.72 -17.43 0.38
N HIS A 833 27.86 -18.69 0.77
CA HIS A 833 29.09 -19.49 0.70
C HIS A 833 29.09 -20.46 -0.49
#